data_AF-A0A958Q3Q7-F1
#
_entry.id   AF-A0A958Q3Q7-F1
#
_cell.length_a   1.000
_cell.length_b   1.000
_cell.length_c   1.000
_cell.angle_alpha   90.00
_cell.angle_beta   90.00
_cell.angle_gamma   90.00
#
_symmetry.space_group_name_H-M   'P 1'
#
loop_
_entity.id
_entity.type
_entity.pdbx_description
1 polymer ?
#
loop_
_entity_poly.entity_id
_entity_poly.type
_entity_poly.pdbx_seq_one_letter_code
_entity_poly.pdbx_strand_id
1 'polypeptide(L)'
;MDSQTLLALLGRLHPAAVHLPIACILLALFAEGYTILRGQKHRLSSFTVPLLIVGGFSGAIAALFGYFNKTDQRFYGEAAHLLFQHQLLSLVALALMLVAALFAIRCVSEYSHRTLLWTTRGAILFALAVVTGGAHQGALLVHGSDYFTSVFERSDRVLASLHLPPEFSDDQLAKMPAAVLEPVDFADHIEPIFEKKCARCHLDGKKKGAFQMDTRELLLKGGESGAVVIPGESRGSYLVQLVAGLEPDKIMPEKGDLLSEHEIALVRGWIDQGMKWDSTAVSDAEPAQKQAASSSSIALRMVRPPTCKKCGEKSNAVDVFLAGYFEQLKVKPPRIVSDDRYIRRLYIDVLGRLPTVEEHNSAHSLLRAKSPQALVEALLEREDEYAGAWLGYWNDLLRNDYSGPGFVQKNKDRKRKEITGWLKRALEKNMPYDSMVRHLISPSKRSEGFIRGILWPGVVNPNERPEMQAAQNVGQIFLGVNLKCASCHDSFTSDWKLQDSYSLASVFSKKPLEVFECDKATGELAHARFLFSEVDYVESEETVRTRLEQLAKSLTTPENGRFARTFVNRMWARLFGRGFQEPLDEPAEDSWNEELHNWLAVEFVQGGYDMKQFLKLVLSSEAYRYKSVPMKENSLLPSEDRFVFTGPFFRPLPGEAVFDTFNAFFEIAGPLTPTDLSRHGAGLEEKPKVIRVNAGESVRFEVPEDGAGGLFLNLRIPIKRKRKMENFPESTLKVSGKGVSNGILEYYRDDDLDERFVESKTGDVAYAYGTGMIRLSTRTLGGQTIEFLQEGKAPLDIVVYSGVSIRSSLREHNDLLASFGRPKRVNVTSRRDSLFSSPRILELATNVKWDAMLRFIGEQLRRNPNRLEILAQFLGRKLTEGERNVFERRLEEAPSDLMWVIATSPEFVVIS
;
A
#
# COMPACT_ATOMS: atom_id res chain seq x y z
N MET A 1 -21.32 38.81 17.33
CA MET A 1 -20.27 39.05 16.32
C MET A 1 -20.13 40.56 16.17
N ASP A 2 -18.95 41.13 16.45
CA ASP A 2 -18.76 42.57 16.31
C ASP A 2 -18.76 43.00 14.82
N SER A 3 -18.91 44.30 14.56
CA SER A 3 -18.99 44.84 13.20
C SER A 3 -17.71 44.61 12.39
N GLN A 4 -16.55 44.46 13.03
CA GLN A 4 -15.29 44.25 12.31
C GLN A 4 -15.13 42.78 11.88
N THR A 5 -15.57 41.86 12.72
CA THR A 5 -15.62 40.42 12.47
C THR A 5 -16.61 40.10 11.35
N LEU A 6 -17.77 40.77 11.34
CA LEU A 6 -18.73 40.65 10.23
C LEU A 6 -18.14 41.13 8.90
N LEU A 7 -17.46 42.29 8.88
CA LEU A 7 -16.84 42.82 7.67
C LEU A 7 -15.68 41.93 7.19
N ALA A 8 -14.86 41.41 8.10
CA ALA A 8 -13.81 40.46 7.78
C ALA A 8 -14.37 39.14 7.21
N LEU A 9 -15.46 38.62 7.79
CA LEU A 9 -16.14 37.42 7.30
C LEU A 9 -16.72 37.62 5.90
N LEU A 10 -17.38 38.75 5.66
CA LEU A 10 -17.88 39.12 4.32
C LEU A 10 -16.73 39.26 3.32
N GLY A 11 -15.56 39.75 3.76
CA GLY A 11 -14.34 39.76 2.97
C GLY A 11 -13.87 38.36 2.55
N ARG A 12 -13.87 37.39 3.49
CA ARG A 12 -13.50 35.99 3.24
C ARG A 12 -14.41 35.29 2.24
N LEU A 13 -15.65 35.76 2.05
CA LEU A 13 -16.58 35.20 1.06
C LEU A 13 -16.33 35.68 -0.37
N HIS A 14 -15.38 36.59 -0.61
CA HIS A 14 -15.03 37.07 -1.96
C HIS A 14 -14.74 35.93 -2.97
N PRO A 15 -13.94 34.89 -2.66
CA PRO A 15 -13.68 33.79 -3.60
C PRO A 15 -14.94 33.00 -3.94
N ALA A 16 -15.88 32.86 -3.01
CA ALA A 16 -17.17 32.22 -3.30
C ALA A 16 -18.04 33.10 -4.21
N ALA A 17 -18.05 34.42 -3.97
CA ALA A 17 -18.86 35.37 -4.73
C ALA A 17 -18.39 35.57 -6.19
N VAL A 18 -17.11 35.32 -6.50
CA VAL A 18 -16.54 35.56 -7.85
C VAL A 18 -16.90 34.47 -8.87
N HIS A 19 -17.32 33.27 -8.44
CA HIS A 19 -17.65 32.18 -9.37
C HIS A 19 -18.83 32.50 -10.30
N LEU A 20 -19.87 33.15 -9.78
CA LEU A 20 -21.06 33.49 -10.56
C LEU A 20 -20.78 34.51 -11.70
N PRO A 21 -20.12 35.66 -11.47
CA PRO A 21 -19.80 36.59 -12.55
C PRO A 21 -18.87 35.97 -13.59
N ILE A 22 -17.91 35.13 -13.18
CA ILE A 22 -17.04 34.38 -14.12
C ILE A 22 -17.87 33.44 -15.00
N ALA A 23 -18.75 32.66 -14.39
CA ALA A 23 -19.62 31.74 -15.12
C ALA A 23 -20.51 32.50 -16.13
N CYS A 24 -21.08 33.65 -15.74
CA CYS A 24 -21.87 34.49 -16.62
C CYS A 24 -21.09 35.00 -17.84
N ILE A 25 -19.85 35.45 -17.68
CA ILE A 25 -18.99 35.91 -18.79
C ILE A 25 -18.65 34.74 -19.74
N LEU A 26 -18.28 33.58 -19.18
CA LEU A 26 -17.95 32.39 -19.96
C LEU A 26 -19.15 31.88 -20.77
N LEU A 27 -20.33 31.84 -20.14
CA LEU A 27 -21.58 31.45 -20.80
C LEU A 27 -21.99 32.47 -21.87
N ALA A 28 -21.81 33.77 -21.63
CA ALA A 28 -22.07 34.81 -22.63
C ALA A 28 -21.13 34.67 -23.83
N LEU A 29 -19.85 34.40 -23.60
CA LEU A 29 -18.88 34.15 -24.66
C LEU A 29 -19.19 32.88 -25.46
N PHE A 30 -19.56 31.79 -24.78
CA PHE A 30 -19.96 30.55 -25.43
C PHE A 30 -21.22 30.74 -26.27
N ALA A 31 -22.23 31.44 -25.73
CA ALA A 31 -23.47 31.75 -26.44
C ALA A 31 -23.22 32.59 -27.70
N GLU A 32 -22.32 33.58 -27.64
CA GLU A 32 -21.90 34.36 -28.81
C GLU A 32 -21.11 33.53 -29.83
N GLY A 33 -20.17 32.70 -29.37
CA GLY A 33 -19.41 31.79 -30.23
C GLY A 33 -20.33 30.83 -30.98
N TYR A 34 -21.33 30.27 -30.29
CA TYR A 34 -22.35 29.41 -30.87
C TYR A 34 -23.21 30.12 -31.93
N THR A 35 -23.64 31.34 -31.64
CA THR A 35 -24.41 32.18 -32.59
C THR A 35 -23.57 32.49 -33.85
N ILE A 36 -22.27 32.75 -33.70
CA ILE A 36 -21.34 32.95 -34.84
C ILE A 36 -21.19 31.67 -35.67
N LEU A 37 -21.02 30.51 -35.03
CA LEU A 37 -20.89 29.21 -35.69
C LEU A 37 -22.13 28.81 -36.48
N ARG A 38 -23.33 29.22 -36.02
CA ARG A 38 -24.59 29.05 -36.76
C ARG A 38 -24.80 30.08 -37.89
N GLY A 39 -23.79 30.88 -38.22
CA GLY A 39 -23.86 31.87 -39.31
C GLY A 39 -24.64 33.14 -38.96
N GLN A 40 -25.08 33.31 -37.72
CA GLN A 40 -25.94 34.42 -37.28
C GLN A 40 -25.11 35.62 -36.78
N LYS A 41 -24.09 36.00 -37.54
CA LYS A 41 -23.09 37.02 -37.13
C LYS A 41 -23.66 38.44 -36.96
N HIS A 42 -24.86 38.70 -37.50
CA HIS A 42 -25.55 40.00 -37.54
C HIS A 42 -26.45 40.26 -36.30
N ARG A 43 -26.44 39.37 -35.31
CA ARG A 43 -27.16 39.52 -34.05
C ARG A 43 -26.35 39.00 -32.86
N LEU A 44 -26.68 39.46 -31.66
CA LEU A 44 -26.23 38.85 -30.39
C LEU A 44 -27.13 37.64 -30.07
N SER A 45 -26.62 36.75 -29.23
CA SER A 45 -27.42 35.69 -28.62
C SER A 45 -28.45 36.28 -27.66
N SER A 46 -29.64 35.68 -27.61
CA SER A 46 -30.72 36.08 -26.69
C SER A 46 -30.31 35.95 -25.21
N PHE A 47 -29.27 35.18 -24.92
CA PHE A 47 -28.75 34.96 -23.57
C PHE A 47 -27.69 35.99 -23.15
N THR A 48 -27.10 36.73 -24.09
CA THR A 48 -25.96 37.62 -23.82
C THR A 48 -26.32 38.77 -22.89
N VAL A 49 -27.43 39.46 -23.14
CA VAL A 49 -27.85 40.60 -22.30
C VAL A 49 -28.22 40.15 -20.87
N PRO A 50 -29.07 39.12 -20.64
CA PRO A 50 -29.35 38.63 -19.29
C PRO A 50 -28.09 38.19 -18.53
N LEU A 51 -27.17 37.47 -19.19
CA LEU A 51 -25.94 36.99 -18.57
C LEU A 51 -25.01 38.15 -18.17
N LEU A 52 -24.90 39.19 -18.98
CA LEU A 52 -24.09 40.37 -18.62
C LEU A 52 -24.71 41.20 -17.50
N ILE A 53 -26.05 41.27 -17.40
CA ILE A 53 -26.72 41.97 -16.30
C ILE A 53 -26.53 41.20 -14.98
N VAL A 54 -26.79 39.90 -14.98
CA VAL A 54 -26.60 39.03 -13.80
C VAL A 54 -25.12 38.98 -13.41
N GLY A 55 -24.22 38.87 -14.39
CA GLY A 55 -22.78 38.92 -14.20
C GLY A 55 -22.31 40.26 -13.63
N GLY A 56 -22.82 41.39 -14.14
CA GLY A 56 -22.51 42.71 -13.62
C GLY A 56 -22.96 42.92 -12.18
N PHE A 57 -24.19 42.51 -11.84
CA PHE A 57 -24.73 42.62 -10.48
C PHE A 57 -23.96 41.75 -9.49
N SER A 58 -23.75 40.47 -9.83
CA SER A 58 -22.95 39.56 -8.99
C SER A 58 -21.48 39.99 -8.89
N GLY A 59 -20.92 40.56 -9.95
CA GLY A 59 -19.58 41.16 -9.97
C GLY A 59 -19.45 42.36 -9.03
N ALA A 60 -20.49 43.20 -8.90
CA ALA A 60 -20.51 44.30 -7.95
C ALA A 60 -20.52 43.80 -6.49
N ILE A 61 -21.28 42.73 -6.20
CA ILE A 61 -21.28 42.09 -4.88
C ILE A 61 -19.91 41.49 -4.57
N ALA A 62 -19.30 40.79 -5.54
CA ALA A 62 -17.96 40.23 -5.39
C ALA A 62 -16.91 41.33 -5.14
N ALA A 63 -16.97 42.45 -5.86
CA ALA A 63 -16.07 43.59 -5.67
C ALA A 63 -16.26 44.23 -4.27
N LEU A 64 -17.50 44.32 -3.78
CA LEU A 64 -17.81 44.81 -2.45
C LEU A 64 -17.23 43.91 -1.35
N PHE A 65 -17.34 42.58 -1.49
CA PHE A 65 -16.71 41.63 -0.57
C PHE A 65 -15.18 41.76 -0.63
N GLY A 66 -14.60 41.87 -1.83
CA GLY A 66 -13.16 42.08 -2.00
C GLY A 66 -12.65 43.40 -1.40
N TYR A 67 -13.49 44.43 -1.30
CA TYR A 67 -13.17 45.69 -0.62
C TYR A 67 -13.01 45.51 0.90
N PHE A 68 -13.85 44.67 1.52
CA PHE A 68 -13.78 44.42 2.96
C PHE A 68 -12.52 43.69 3.41
N ASN A 69 -11.78 43.03 2.50
CA ASN A 69 -10.46 42.45 2.80
C ASN A 69 -9.42 43.49 3.27
N LYS A 70 -9.64 44.80 3.06
CA LYS A 70 -8.76 45.85 3.63
C LYS A 70 -8.80 45.94 5.16
N THR A 71 -9.83 45.35 5.79
CA THR A 71 -9.99 45.36 7.25
C THR A 71 -9.21 44.24 7.94
N ASP A 72 -8.61 43.34 7.17
CA ASP A 72 -7.83 42.21 7.68
C ASP A 72 -6.34 42.57 7.77
N GLN A 73 -5.76 42.31 8.94
CA GLN A 73 -4.36 42.60 9.22
C GLN A 73 -3.38 41.76 8.42
N ARG A 74 -3.81 40.60 7.89
CA ARG A 74 -2.99 39.72 7.05
C ARG A 74 -2.54 40.37 5.72
N PHE A 75 -3.19 41.46 5.32
CA PHE A 75 -2.86 42.16 4.08
C PHE A 75 -2.13 43.50 4.28
N TYR A 76 -1.60 43.77 5.49
CA TYR A 76 -0.63 44.86 5.69
C TYR A 76 0.80 44.38 5.39
N GLY A 77 1.69 45.29 4.97
CA GLY A 77 3.09 44.96 4.60
C GLY A 77 3.25 44.58 3.12
N GLU A 78 4.09 43.58 2.81
CA GLU A 78 4.43 43.19 1.43
C GLU A 78 3.22 42.77 0.58
N ALA A 79 2.18 42.18 1.20
CA ALA A 79 0.96 41.76 0.53
C ALA A 79 0.01 42.92 0.15
N ALA A 80 0.22 44.13 0.69
CA ALA A 80 -0.66 45.28 0.45
C ALA A 80 -0.65 45.73 -1.02
N HIS A 81 0.51 45.64 -1.69
CA HIS A 81 0.64 45.99 -3.10
C HIS A 81 -0.11 45.00 -4.01
N LEU A 82 -0.02 43.70 -3.71
CA LEU A 82 -0.72 42.65 -4.45
C LEU A 82 -2.25 42.78 -4.27
N LEU A 83 -2.71 43.04 -3.04
CA LEU A 83 -4.14 43.29 -2.77
C LEU A 83 -4.65 44.51 -3.54
N PHE A 84 -3.89 45.60 -3.59
CA PHE A 84 -4.25 46.80 -4.33
C PHE A 84 -4.37 46.52 -5.85
N GLN A 85 -3.40 45.82 -6.44
CA GLN A 85 -3.43 45.43 -7.84
C GLN A 85 -4.64 44.55 -8.16
N HIS A 86 -4.92 43.57 -7.31
CA HIS A 86 -6.06 42.68 -7.47
C HIS A 86 -7.39 43.45 -7.42
N GLN A 87 -7.57 44.35 -6.45
CA GLN A 87 -8.77 45.19 -6.34
C GLN A 87 -8.96 46.11 -7.56
N LEU A 88 -7.86 46.68 -8.09
CA LEU A 88 -7.92 47.50 -9.30
C LEU A 88 -8.38 46.69 -10.51
N LEU A 89 -7.83 45.47 -10.70
CA LEU A 89 -8.27 44.58 -11.78
C LEU A 89 -9.74 44.18 -11.63
N SER A 90 -10.23 43.95 -10.41
CA SER A 90 -11.64 43.66 -10.15
C SER A 90 -12.57 44.82 -10.53
N LEU A 91 -12.18 46.06 -10.22
CA LEU A 91 -12.95 47.25 -10.59
C LEU A 91 -12.94 47.49 -12.11
N VAL A 92 -11.80 47.27 -12.76
CA VAL A 92 -11.69 47.35 -14.22
C VAL A 92 -12.56 46.28 -14.89
N ALA A 93 -12.53 45.04 -14.40
CA ALA A 93 -13.38 43.96 -14.90
C ALA A 93 -14.88 44.29 -14.75
N LEU A 94 -15.30 44.82 -13.61
CA LEU A 94 -16.67 45.25 -13.37
C LEU A 94 -17.10 46.36 -14.32
N ALA A 95 -16.26 47.39 -14.50
CA ALA A 95 -16.53 48.49 -15.42
C ALA A 95 -16.69 47.99 -16.87
N LEU A 96 -15.80 47.09 -17.31
CA LEU A 96 -15.87 46.49 -18.64
C LEU A 96 -17.15 45.66 -18.83
N MET A 97 -17.58 44.91 -17.83
CA MET A 97 -18.83 44.17 -17.87
C MET A 97 -20.06 45.08 -17.96
N LEU A 98 -20.11 46.16 -17.17
CA LEU A 98 -21.21 47.12 -17.22
C LEU A 98 -21.26 47.85 -18.58
N VAL A 99 -20.10 48.22 -19.11
CA VAL A 99 -19.98 48.82 -20.45
C VAL A 99 -20.43 47.83 -21.53
N ALA A 100 -20.01 46.56 -21.44
CA ALA A 100 -20.46 45.51 -22.36
C ALA A 100 -21.98 45.29 -22.28
N ALA A 101 -22.57 45.33 -21.08
CA ALA A 101 -24.01 45.23 -20.89
C ALA A 101 -24.76 46.41 -21.52
N LEU A 102 -24.27 47.65 -21.33
CA LEU A 102 -24.86 48.85 -21.95
C LEU A 102 -24.81 48.80 -23.47
N PHE A 103 -23.67 48.39 -24.05
CA PHE A 103 -23.56 48.21 -25.49
C PHE A 103 -24.46 47.08 -26.01
N ALA A 104 -24.57 45.97 -25.28
CA ALA A 104 -25.44 44.87 -25.63
C ALA A 104 -26.93 45.27 -25.59
N ILE A 105 -27.36 46.05 -24.60
CA ILE A 105 -28.73 46.60 -24.51
C ILE A 105 -29.00 47.53 -25.70
N ARG A 106 -28.05 48.42 -26.01
CA ARG A 106 -28.18 49.34 -27.15
C ARG A 106 -28.23 48.61 -28.50
N CYS A 107 -27.48 47.51 -28.64
CA CYS A 107 -27.53 46.60 -29.78
C CYS A 107 -28.89 45.94 -30.00
N VAL A 108 -29.65 45.73 -28.92
CA VAL A 108 -30.99 45.11 -28.98
C VAL A 108 -32.06 46.17 -29.27
N SER A 109 -31.86 47.43 -28.83
CA SER A 109 -32.83 48.52 -29.00
C SER A 109 -32.72 49.27 -30.34
N GLU A 110 -31.52 49.48 -30.86
CA GLU A 110 -31.27 50.17 -32.14
C GLU A 110 -30.84 49.11 -33.18
N TYR A 111 -31.53 49.07 -34.32
CA TYR A 111 -31.25 48.13 -35.42
C TYR A 111 -29.74 48.02 -35.70
N SER A 112 -29.22 46.79 -35.65
CA SER A 112 -27.83 46.47 -35.28
C SER A 112 -26.75 46.98 -36.26
N HIS A 113 -26.02 48.02 -35.88
CA HIS A 113 -24.77 48.40 -36.57
C HIS A 113 -23.68 47.35 -36.33
N ARG A 114 -23.05 46.85 -37.40
CA ARG A 114 -21.97 45.85 -37.37
C ARG A 114 -20.87 46.19 -36.36
N THR A 115 -20.50 47.46 -36.25
CA THR A 115 -19.47 47.95 -35.32
C THR A 115 -19.87 47.73 -33.85
N LEU A 116 -21.14 47.92 -33.50
CA LEU A 116 -21.65 47.77 -32.13
C LEU A 116 -21.65 46.30 -31.66
N LEU A 117 -21.91 45.36 -32.59
CA LEU A 117 -21.86 43.93 -32.32
C LEU A 117 -20.43 43.43 -32.03
N TRP A 118 -19.48 43.84 -32.86
CA TRP A 118 -18.07 43.43 -32.70
C TRP A 118 -17.42 44.10 -31.48
N THR A 119 -17.77 45.34 -31.17
CA THR A 119 -17.32 46.02 -29.95
C THR A 119 -17.86 45.34 -28.69
N THR A 120 -19.14 44.93 -28.68
CA THR A 120 -19.72 44.17 -27.56
C THR A 120 -18.98 42.83 -27.36
N ARG A 121 -18.74 42.06 -28.42
CA ARG A 121 -18.00 40.79 -28.36
C ARG A 121 -16.54 40.98 -27.90
N GLY A 122 -15.88 42.01 -28.40
CA GLY A 122 -14.53 42.38 -27.99
C GLY A 122 -14.46 42.77 -26.52
N ALA A 123 -15.46 43.50 -26.02
CA ALA A 123 -15.56 43.88 -24.60
C ALA A 123 -15.73 42.67 -23.68
N ILE A 124 -16.55 41.67 -24.08
CA ILE A 124 -16.71 40.41 -23.31
C ILE A 124 -15.39 39.64 -23.24
N LEU A 125 -14.68 39.50 -24.36
CA LEU A 125 -13.37 38.84 -24.42
C LEU A 125 -12.32 39.56 -23.58
N PHE A 126 -12.31 40.90 -23.63
CA PHE A 126 -11.37 41.69 -22.84
C PHE A 126 -11.68 41.61 -21.35
N ALA A 127 -12.96 41.66 -20.96
CA ALA A 127 -13.38 41.43 -19.57
C ALA A 127 -12.92 40.06 -19.06
N LEU A 128 -13.05 39.00 -19.87
CA LEU A 128 -12.57 37.66 -19.50
C LEU A 128 -11.05 37.62 -19.29
N ALA A 129 -10.27 38.29 -20.13
CA ALA A 129 -8.82 38.37 -19.98
C ALA A 129 -8.42 39.08 -18.68
N VAL A 130 -9.07 40.21 -18.35
CA VAL A 130 -8.83 40.95 -17.11
C VAL A 130 -9.21 40.10 -15.88
N VAL A 131 -10.35 39.42 -15.94
CA VAL A 131 -10.81 38.53 -14.86
C VAL A 131 -9.87 37.35 -14.64
N THR A 132 -9.31 36.78 -15.72
CA THR A 132 -8.32 35.69 -15.63
C THR A 132 -7.03 36.14 -14.95
N GLY A 133 -6.53 37.34 -15.31
CA GLY A 133 -5.37 37.94 -14.64
C GLY A 133 -5.64 38.26 -13.16
N GLY A 134 -6.84 38.78 -12.86
CA GLY A 134 -7.29 39.01 -11.48
C GLY A 134 -7.41 37.71 -10.68
N ALA A 135 -7.95 36.64 -11.26
CA ALA A 135 -8.10 35.34 -10.60
C ALA A 135 -6.75 34.72 -10.23
N HIS A 136 -5.72 34.85 -11.09
CA HIS A 136 -4.36 34.40 -10.78
C HIS A 136 -3.79 35.13 -9.55
N GLN A 137 -3.98 36.45 -9.46
CA GLN A 137 -3.56 37.22 -8.27
C GLN A 137 -4.40 36.88 -7.02
N GLY A 138 -5.69 36.63 -7.19
CA GLY A 138 -6.59 36.23 -6.10
C GLY A 138 -6.22 34.88 -5.48
N ALA A 139 -5.79 33.91 -6.29
CA ALA A 139 -5.33 32.61 -5.82
C ALA A 139 -4.07 32.70 -4.94
N LEU A 140 -3.22 33.71 -5.17
CA LEU A 140 -2.04 33.97 -4.34
C LEU A 140 -2.39 34.61 -2.98
N LEU A 141 -3.57 35.24 -2.85
CA LEU A 141 -4.05 35.90 -1.62
C LEU A 141 -4.84 34.96 -0.70
N VAL A 142 -5.28 33.79 -1.21
CA VAL A 142 -6.20 32.86 -0.51
C VAL A 142 -5.51 31.50 -0.34
N HIS A 143 -4.82 31.33 0.79
CA HIS A 143 -4.14 30.09 1.16
C HIS A 143 -4.28 29.81 2.67
N GLY A 144 -4.19 28.52 3.05
CA GLY A 144 -4.30 28.06 4.44
C GLY A 144 -5.64 27.39 4.77
N SER A 145 -5.61 26.27 5.49
CA SER A 145 -6.81 25.53 5.92
C SER A 145 -7.66 26.30 6.95
N ASP A 146 -7.09 27.35 7.55
CA ASP A 146 -7.72 28.23 8.54
C ASP A 146 -8.34 29.51 7.92
N TYR A 147 -8.34 29.65 6.59
CA TYR A 147 -8.74 30.90 5.91
C TYR A 147 -10.13 31.40 6.33
N PHE A 148 -11.10 30.49 6.49
CA PHE A 148 -12.45 30.84 6.97
C PHE A 148 -12.58 30.86 8.50
N THR A 149 -11.85 30.00 9.21
CA THR A 149 -11.99 29.82 10.67
C THR A 149 -11.25 30.89 11.47
N SER A 150 -10.15 31.43 10.93
CA SER A 150 -9.33 32.46 11.59
C SER A 150 -10.05 33.79 11.88
N VAL A 151 -11.17 34.07 11.20
CA VAL A 151 -12.00 35.24 11.51
C VAL A 151 -12.70 35.08 12.86
N PHE A 152 -13.02 33.84 13.26
CA PHE A 152 -13.65 33.53 14.53
C PHE A 152 -12.63 33.39 15.68
N GLU A 153 -11.36 33.10 15.39
CA GLU A 153 -10.28 33.06 16.41
C GLU A 153 -9.94 34.46 16.99
N ARG A 154 -10.35 35.55 16.33
CA ARG A 154 -9.99 36.92 16.73
C ARG A 154 -10.76 37.41 17.97
N SER A 155 -11.96 36.88 18.25
CA SER A 155 -12.68 37.20 19.50
C SER A 155 -11.94 36.68 20.73
N ASP A 156 -11.20 35.59 20.57
CA ASP A 156 -10.54 34.89 21.68
C ASP A 156 -9.13 35.46 21.92
N ARG A 157 -8.48 36.02 20.89
CA ARG A 157 -7.13 36.60 20.99
C ARG A 157 -7.04 37.92 21.76
N VAL A 158 -8.12 38.69 21.87
CA VAL A 158 -8.12 39.93 22.69
C VAL A 158 -8.22 39.58 24.19
N LEU A 159 -8.73 38.40 24.54
CA LEU A 159 -8.66 37.85 25.89
C LEU A 159 -7.32 37.14 26.17
N ALA A 160 -6.71 36.56 25.13
CA ALA A 160 -5.42 35.87 25.25
C ALA A 160 -4.18 36.80 25.32
N SER A 161 -4.30 38.11 25.13
CA SER A 161 -3.13 39.02 25.25
C SER A 161 -2.78 39.39 26.71
N LEU A 162 -3.51 38.86 27.69
CA LEU A 162 -3.18 38.90 29.12
C LEU A 162 -2.87 37.47 29.59
N HIS A 163 -1.71 36.93 29.20
CA HIS A 163 -1.27 35.60 29.62
C HIS A 163 -0.85 35.59 31.10
N LEU A 164 -1.83 35.42 31.98
CA LEU A 164 -1.67 34.65 33.20
C LEU A 164 -2.41 33.32 32.99
N PRO A 165 -1.87 32.17 33.44
CA PRO A 165 -2.63 30.92 33.45
C PRO A 165 -3.95 31.13 34.23
N PRO A 166 -5.03 30.38 33.93
CA PRO A 166 -6.29 30.53 34.64
C PRO A 166 -6.08 30.38 36.16
N GLU A 167 -6.59 31.33 36.94
CA GLU A 167 -6.53 31.24 38.41
C GLU A 167 -7.51 30.14 38.88
N PHE A 168 -6.96 29.01 39.32
CA PHE A 168 -7.73 27.94 39.95
C PHE A 168 -8.02 28.28 41.41
N SER A 169 -9.24 27.99 41.87
CA SER A 169 -9.61 28.18 43.28
C SER A 169 -8.80 27.27 44.21
N ASP A 170 -8.62 27.69 45.46
CA ASP A 170 -7.92 26.90 46.49
C ASP A 170 -8.50 25.49 46.65
N ASP A 171 -9.82 25.36 46.52
CA ASP A 171 -10.55 24.09 46.58
C ASP A 171 -10.25 23.16 45.38
N GLN A 172 -9.99 23.71 44.20
CA GLN A 172 -9.57 22.92 43.04
C GLN A 172 -8.12 22.47 43.18
N LEU A 173 -7.24 23.37 43.63
CA LEU A 173 -5.83 23.06 43.83
C LEU A 173 -5.60 22.06 44.98
N ALA A 174 -6.53 22.00 45.96
CA ALA A 174 -6.51 21.03 47.05
C ALA A 174 -6.85 19.59 46.62
N LYS A 175 -7.41 19.38 45.42
CA LYS A 175 -7.76 18.04 44.89
C LYS A 175 -6.56 17.28 44.31
N MET A 176 -5.43 17.96 44.12
CA MET A 176 -4.23 17.33 43.56
C MET A 176 -3.52 16.46 44.61
N PRO A 177 -2.83 15.38 44.22
CA PRO A 177 -2.01 14.57 45.13
C PRO A 177 -0.98 15.42 45.89
N ALA A 178 -0.69 15.06 47.14
CA ALA A 178 0.35 15.73 47.93
C ALA A 178 1.73 15.52 47.30
N ALA A 179 2.61 16.54 47.38
CA ALA A 179 3.98 16.43 46.89
C ALA A 179 4.79 15.45 47.76
N VAL A 180 5.69 14.69 47.14
CA VAL A 180 6.63 13.81 47.86
C VAL A 180 7.64 14.67 48.63
N LEU A 181 7.79 14.38 49.93
CA LEU A 181 8.74 15.07 50.83
C LEU A 181 10.15 14.48 50.80
N GLU A 182 10.29 13.24 50.32
CA GLU A 182 11.59 12.57 50.15
C GLU A 182 12.35 13.15 48.95
N PRO A 183 13.70 13.17 48.97
CA PRO A 183 14.50 13.69 47.87
C PRO A 183 14.15 13.03 46.53
N VAL A 184 13.72 13.83 45.54
CA VAL A 184 13.39 13.34 44.19
C VAL A 184 14.56 13.60 43.24
N ASP A 185 15.16 12.53 42.74
CA ASP A 185 16.20 12.57 41.71
C ASP A 185 15.59 12.68 40.30
N PHE A 186 16.18 13.53 39.44
CA PHE A 186 15.66 13.76 38.10
C PHE A 186 15.84 12.55 37.18
N ALA A 187 17.02 11.94 37.15
CA ALA A 187 17.34 10.83 36.24
C ALA A 187 16.59 9.56 36.63
N ASP A 188 16.47 9.29 37.93
CA ASP A 188 15.83 8.06 38.41
C ASP A 188 14.30 8.14 38.40
N HIS A 189 13.72 9.32 38.66
CA HIS A 189 12.28 9.44 38.91
C HIS A 189 11.51 10.29 37.89
N ILE A 190 12.10 11.36 37.34
CA ILE A 190 11.38 12.33 36.50
C ILE A 190 11.60 12.08 35.01
N GLU A 191 12.85 11.82 34.60
CA GLU A 191 13.23 11.53 33.22
C GLU A 191 12.43 10.36 32.62
N PRO A 192 12.24 9.21 33.31
CA PRO A 192 11.44 8.11 32.76
C PRO A 192 9.96 8.48 32.55
N ILE A 193 9.40 9.37 33.38
CA ILE A 193 8.03 9.88 33.22
C ILE A 193 7.95 10.76 31.97
N PHE A 194 8.90 11.67 31.81
CA PHE A 194 8.95 12.58 30.65
C PHE A 194 9.18 11.82 29.34
N GLU A 195 10.10 10.85 29.32
CA GLU A 195 10.34 10.01 28.15
C GLU A 195 9.09 9.23 27.74
N LYS A 196 8.44 8.57 28.71
CA LYS A 196 7.30 7.70 28.42
C LYS A 196 6.03 8.46 28.06
N LYS A 197 5.78 9.60 28.70
CA LYS A 197 4.48 10.30 28.65
C LYS A 197 4.51 11.63 27.90
N CYS A 198 5.67 12.28 27.80
CA CYS A 198 5.79 13.63 27.26
C CYS A 198 6.62 13.68 25.95
N ALA A 199 7.56 12.75 25.75
CA ALA A 199 8.55 12.83 24.68
C ALA A 199 7.97 12.88 23.28
N ARG A 200 6.84 12.19 23.08
CA ARG A 200 6.17 12.14 21.78
C ARG A 200 5.79 13.53 21.24
N CYS A 201 5.58 14.51 22.11
CA CYS A 201 5.11 15.85 21.71
C CYS A 201 6.00 17.02 22.17
N HIS A 202 6.82 16.85 23.22
CA HIS A 202 7.55 17.96 23.85
C HIS A 202 9.06 17.73 24.07
N LEU A 203 9.62 16.58 23.63
CA LEU A 203 11.06 16.30 23.63
C LEU A 203 11.58 16.04 22.20
N ASP A 204 12.90 15.98 22.05
CA ASP A 204 13.64 15.76 20.79
C ASP A 204 13.37 16.84 19.75
N GLY A 205 13.29 18.10 20.18
CA GLY A 205 13.00 19.25 19.31
C GLY A 205 11.52 19.42 18.94
N LYS A 206 10.63 18.54 19.42
CA LYS A 206 9.18 18.68 19.25
C LYS A 206 8.65 19.74 20.20
N LYS A 207 7.77 20.63 19.70
CA LYS A 207 7.31 21.83 20.40
C LYS A 207 5.80 22.07 20.26
N LYS A 208 4.98 21.09 20.62
CA LYS A 208 3.52 21.26 20.59
C LYS A 208 3.11 22.36 21.58
N GLY A 209 2.27 23.31 21.16
CA GLY A 209 1.93 24.51 21.95
C GLY A 209 3.13 25.42 22.24
N ALA A 210 4.13 25.43 21.35
CA ALA A 210 5.43 26.08 21.49
C ALA A 210 6.22 25.72 22.77
N PHE A 211 5.83 24.65 23.46
CA PHE A 211 6.44 24.19 24.71
C PHE A 211 7.38 23.02 24.45
N GLN A 212 8.60 23.11 24.99
CA GLN A 212 9.68 22.15 24.82
C GLN A 212 10.36 21.88 26.17
N MET A 213 10.76 20.63 26.44
CA MET A 213 11.32 20.22 27.75
C MET A 213 12.65 19.46 27.67
N ASP A 214 13.37 19.54 26.54
CA ASP A 214 14.67 18.87 26.34
C ASP A 214 15.75 19.30 27.34
N THR A 215 15.68 20.54 27.83
CA THR A 215 16.58 21.06 28.85
C THR A 215 15.80 21.83 29.90
N ARG A 216 16.42 22.00 31.07
CA ARG A 216 15.86 22.80 32.16
C ARG A 216 15.50 24.23 31.72
N GLU A 217 16.35 24.84 30.89
CA GLU A 217 16.14 26.20 30.39
C GLU A 217 14.92 26.28 29.47
N LEU A 218 14.74 25.29 28.58
CA LEU A 218 13.59 25.21 27.68
C LEU A 218 12.29 24.96 28.43
N LEU A 219 12.33 24.08 29.44
CA LEU A 219 11.19 23.81 30.33
C LEU A 219 10.74 25.09 31.06
N LEU A 220 11.69 25.88 31.57
CA LEU A 220 11.40 27.14 32.27
C LEU A 220 10.96 28.26 31.32
N LYS A 221 11.39 28.23 30.05
CA LYS A 221 10.98 29.20 29.03
C LYS A 221 9.46 29.17 28.77
N GLY A 222 8.81 28.02 28.98
CA GLY A 222 7.38 27.88 28.80
C GLY A 222 6.95 27.76 27.33
N GLY A 223 5.64 27.87 27.09
CA GLY A 223 5.02 27.71 25.76
C GLY A 223 4.10 28.87 25.39
N GLU A 224 3.15 28.61 24.49
CA GLU A 224 2.11 29.57 24.10
C GLU A 224 1.30 30.09 25.28
N SER A 225 1.12 29.27 26.33
CA SER A 225 0.43 29.65 27.58
C SER A 225 1.30 30.43 28.57
N GLY A 226 2.54 30.79 28.21
CA GLY A 226 3.51 31.43 29.10
C GLY A 226 4.32 30.44 29.94
N ALA A 227 4.82 30.90 31.10
CA ALA A 227 5.62 30.07 32.00
C ALA A 227 4.78 28.92 32.58
N VAL A 228 5.22 27.68 32.36
CA VAL A 228 4.45 26.49 32.75
C VAL A 228 4.91 25.87 34.06
N VAL A 229 6.12 26.19 34.53
CA VAL A 229 6.69 25.68 35.78
C VAL A 229 7.27 26.82 36.59
N ILE A 230 7.00 26.80 37.89
CA ILE A 230 7.52 27.74 38.88
C ILE A 230 8.39 26.92 39.85
N PRO A 231 9.73 27.05 39.80
CA PRO A 231 10.61 26.35 40.72
C PRO A 231 10.27 26.65 42.18
N GLY A 232 10.15 25.60 42.99
CA GLY A 232 9.78 25.71 44.40
C GLY A 232 8.27 25.82 44.66
N GLU A 233 7.43 25.92 43.63
CA GLU A 233 5.98 26.09 43.76
C GLU A 233 5.22 25.18 42.77
N SER A 234 5.12 23.90 43.10
CA SER A 234 4.42 22.89 42.29
C SER A 234 2.93 23.16 42.20
N ARG A 235 2.34 23.72 43.26
CA ARG A 235 0.91 24.03 43.33
C ARG A 235 0.49 25.13 42.35
N GLY A 236 1.37 26.12 42.14
CA GLY A 236 1.17 27.20 41.17
C GLY A 236 1.65 26.88 39.75
N SER A 237 2.31 25.75 39.54
CA SER A 237 2.87 25.36 38.24
C SER A 237 1.81 24.82 37.30
N TYR A 238 1.59 25.49 36.17
CA TYR A 238 0.58 25.11 35.18
C TYR A 238 0.79 23.70 34.59
N LEU A 239 2.05 23.25 34.48
CA LEU A 239 2.38 21.86 34.11
C LEU A 239 1.68 20.85 35.02
N VAL A 240 1.73 21.07 36.34
CA VAL A 240 1.12 20.19 37.34
C VAL A 240 -0.40 20.22 37.24
N GLN A 241 -0.97 21.39 36.97
CA GLN A 241 -2.42 21.58 36.84
C GLN A 241 -2.97 20.86 35.61
N LEU A 242 -2.22 20.84 34.50
CA LEU A 242 -2.58 20.11 33.28
C LEU A 242 -2.49 18.59 33.44
N VAL A 243 -1.42 18.07 34.06
CA VAL A 243 -1.27 16.61 34.28
C VAL A 243 -2.19 16.08 35.39
N ALA A 244 -2.60 16.93 36.32
CA ALA A 244 -3.61 16.61 37.33
C ALA A 244 -5.06 16.73 36.82
N GLY A 245 -5.26 17.15 35.56
CA GLY A 245 -6.57 17.20 34.92
C GLY A 245 -7.50 18.28 35.47
N LEU A 246 -6.96 19.38 35.99
CA LEU A 246 -7.79 20.51 36.47
C LEU A 246 -8.49 21.27 35.33
N GLU A 247 -7.99 21.14 34.09
CA GLU A 247 -8.66 21.55 32.86
C GLU A 247 -9.07 20.31 32.04
N PRO A 248 -10.36 19.90 32.09
CA PRO A 248 -10.84 18.70 31.38
C PRO A 248 -10.60 18.73 29.87
N ASP A 249 -10.65 19.92 29.26
CA ASP A 249 -10.49 20.11 27.82
C ASP A 249 -9.02 20.19 27.36
N LYS A 250 -8.06 20.24 28.29
CA LYS A 250 -6.61 20.40 28.00
C LYS A 250 -5.72 19.46 28.80
N ILE A 251 -6.23 18.31 29.23
CA ILE A 251 -5.46 17.36 30.03
C ILE A 251 -4.22 16.85 29.28
N MET A 252 -3.11 16.68 30.00
CA MET A 252 -1.86 16.18 29.44
C MET A 252 -1.41 14.87 30.11
N PRO A 253 -1.01 13.84 29.34
CA PRO A 253 -0.94 13.78 27.88
C PRO A 253 -2.33 13.68 27.20
N GLU A 254 -2.54 14.42 26.11
CA GLU A 254 -3.80 14.45 25.36
C GLU A 254 -4.13 13.11 24.66
N LYS A 255 -3.10 12.30 24.37
CA LYS A 255 -3.20 10.95 23.81
C LYS A 255 -2.20 10.03 24.51
N GLY A 256 -2.68 8.95 25.12
CA GLY A 256 -1.89 7.99 25.91
C GLY A 256 -2.44 7.85 27.33
N ASP A 257 -1.80 7.04 28.18
CA ASP A 257 -2.24 6.95 29.58
C ASP A 257 -1.78 8.18 30.37
N LEU A 258 -2.69 8.73 31.17
CA LEU A 258 -2.44 9.83 32.10
C LEU A 258 -1.42 9.44 33.17
N LEU A 259 -0.84 10.44 33.84
CA LEU A 259 0.01 10.21 35.00
C LEU A 259 -0.85 9.69 36.16
N SER A 260 -0.32 8.70 36.86
CA SER A 260 -0.87 8.21 38.13
C SER A 260 -0.70 9.25 39.24
N GLU A 261 -1.48 9.11 40.32
CA GLU A 261 -1.37 10.02 41.48
C GLU A 261 0.06 10.06 42.05
N HIS A 262 0.76 8.93 42.04
CA HIS A 262 2.14 8.83 42.49
C HIS A 262 3.12 9.56 41.55
N GLU A 263 2.95 9.44 40.24
CA GLU A 263 3.78 10.16 39.25
C GLU A 263 3.55 11.69 39.36
N ILE A 264 2.31 12.11 39.58
CA ILE A 264 1.98 13.54 39.83
C ILE A 264 2.65 14.00 41.14
N ALA A 265 2.59 13.20 42.21
CA ALA A 265 3.24 13.50 43.49
C ALA A 265 4.77 13.64 43.38
N LEU A 266 5.41 12.79 42.56
CA LEU A 266 6.85 12.87 42.26
C LEU A 266 7.21 14.14 41.50
N VAL A 267 6.48 14.47 40.42
CA VAL A 267 6.69 15.70 39.64
C VAL A 267 6.52 16.94 40.54
N ARG A 268 5.53 16.92 41.43
CA ARG A 268 5.32 17.99 42.41
C ARG A 268 6.47 18.11 43.41
N GLY A 269 6.87 17.00 44.02
CA GLY A 269 7.98 16.95 44.98
C GLY A 269 9.28 17.47 44.36
N TRP A 270 9.58 17.07 43.12
CA TRP A 270 10.74 17.55 42.39
C TRP A 270 10.70 19.07 42.11
N ILE A 271 9.53 19.61 41.73
CA ILE A 271 9.37 21.06 41.53
C ILE A 271 9.56 21.82 42.85
N ASP A 272 8.93 21.36 43.93
CA ASP A 272 9.01 21.97 45.27
C ASP A 272 10.44 21.92 45.84
N GLN A 273 11.22 20.90 45.49
CA GLN A 273 12.63 20.75 45.88
C GLN A 273 13.61 21.57 45.02
N GLY A 274 13.08 22.45 44.16
CA GLY A 274 13.87 23.41 43.38
C GLY A 274 14.32 22.91 42.01
N MET A 275 13.74 21.81 41.52
CA MET A 275 14.00 21.24 40.19
C MET A 275 15.49 21.03 39.94
N LYS A 276 16.14 20.28 40.84
CA LYS A 276 17.54 19.87 40.64
C LYS A 276 17.61 19.02 39.37
N TRP A 277 18.54 19.37 38.50
CA TRP A 277 18.71 18.77 37.19
C TRP A 277 20.19 18.42 37.08
N ASP A 278 20.54 17.20 37.43
CA ASP A 278 21.93 16.76 37.45
C ASP A 278 22.36 16.46 36.00
N SER A 279 22.82 17.51 35.32
CA SER A 279 23.38 17.44 33.97
C SER A 279 24.84 16.95 34.04
N THR A 280 25.06 15.65 34.18
CA THR A 280 26.35 15.03 33.79
C THR A 280 26.32 14.37 32.43
N ALA A 281 25.24 14.55 31.67
CA ALA A 281 25.21 14.30 30.24
C ALA A 281 24.77 15.59 29.53
N VAL A 282 25.51 15.97 28.47
CA VAL A 282 25.17 17.04 27.52
C VAL A 282 25.57 18.47 27.92
N SER A 283 26.88 18.70 28.08
CA SER A 283 27.50 19.93 27.56
C SER A 283 28.86 19.58 26.97
N ASP A 284 29.12 20.06 25.75
CA ASP A 284 30.36 19.93 24.95
C ASP A 284 30.40 18.86 23.83
N ALA A 285 29.27 18.32 23.38
CA ALA A 285 29.18 17.69 22.07
C ALA A 285 28.39 18.57 21.11
N GLU A 286 28.99 18.90 19.96
CA GLU A 286 28.33 19.56 18.84
C GLU A 286 26.97 18.91 18.49
N PRO A 287 26.03 19.65 17.86
CA PRO A 287 24.69 19.14 17.48
C PRO A 287 24.69 17.94 16.51
N ALA A 288 25.86 17.47 16.07
CA ALA A 288 26.02 16.37 15.13
C ALA A 288 25.83 14.97 15.76
N GLN A 289 25.92 14.81 17.10
CA GLN A 289 25.95 13.47 17.71
C GLN A 289 24.60 12.92 18.22
N LYS A 290 23.52 13.73 18.30
CA LYS A 290 22.19 13.22 18.68
C LYS A 290 21.30 12.75 17.51
N GLN A 291 21.78 12.84 16.26
CA GLN A 291 21.11 12.22 15.10
C GLN A 291 21.40 10.71 14.95
N ALA A 292 22.29 10.15 15.77
CA ALA A 292 22.72 8.74 15.67
C ALA A 292 22.01 7.79 16.65
N ALA A 293 21.09 8.28 17.50
CA ALA A 293 20.51 7.46 18.57
C ALA A 293 19.23 6.70 18.22
N SER A 294 18.69 6.84 17.00
CA SER A 294 17.52 6.06 16.54
C SER A 294 17.80 5.22 15.28
N SER A 295 19.08 5.03 14.93
CA SER A 295 19.50 3.98 14.01
C SER A 295 20.55 3.12 14.70
N SER A 296 20.10 1.96 15.20
CA SER A 296 20.95 0.87 15.66
C SER A 296 22.24 0.78 14.84
N SER A 297 23.39 0.88 15.53
CA SER A 297 24.75 0.76 14.97
C SER A 297 24.77 -0.15 13.74
N ILE A 298 25.23 0.38 12.60
CA ILE A 298 25.30 -0.39 11.36
C ILE A 298 26.27 -1.58 11.45
N ALA A 299 27.23 -1.54 12.37
CA ALA A 299 28.25 -2.56 12.53
C ALA A 299 27.66 -3.91 12.97
N LEU A 300 28.16 -5.00 12.37
CA LEU A 300 27.85 -6.34 12.86
C LEU A 300 28.46 -6.57 14.23
N ARG A 301 27.62 -6.91 15.19
CA ARG A 301 28.08 -7.44 16.47
C ARG A 301 28.50 -8.90 16.28
N MET A 302 29.76 -9.20 16.54
CA MET A 302 30.21 -10.59 16.61
C MET A 302 29.56 -11.29 17.80
N VAL A 303 28.79 -12.33 17.50
CA VAL A 303 28.14 -13.21 18.48
C VAL A 303 28.73 -14.60 18.31
N ARG A 304 28.99 -15.31 19.40
CA ARG A 304 29.39 -16.73 19.36
C ARG A 304 28.20 -17.61 19.73
N PRO A 305 28.07 -18.82 19.15
CA PRO A 305 27.05 -19.76 19.59
C PRO A 305 27.12 -20.00 21.10
N PRO A 306 25.98 -19.99 21.81
CA PRO A 306 25.96 -20.22 23.25
C PRO A 306 26.36 -21.67 23.58
N THR A 307 26.84 -21.90 24.81
CA THR A 307 27.12 -23.27 25.27
C THR A 307 25.81 -23.99 25.56
N CYS A 308 25.48 -25.04 24.81
CA CYS A 308 24.28 -25.84 25.02
C CYS A 308 24.62 -27.21 25.65
N LYS A 309 24.15 -27.43 26.88
CA LYS A 309 24.42 -28.69 27.64
C LYS A 309 23.71 -29.92 27.07
N LYS A 310 22.60 -29.72 26.35
CA LYS A 310 21.76 -30.80 25.80
C LYS A 310 21.99 -31.04 24.30
N CYS A 311 22.80 -30.21 23.65
CA CYS A 311 23.10 -30.32 22.23
C CYS A 311 24.30 -31.26 22.03
N GLY A 312 24.30 -32.02 20.94
CA GLY A 312 25.46 -32.82 20.57
C GLY A 312 26.55 -31.95 19.95
N GLU A 313 27.80 -32.43 19.92
CA GLU A 313 28.93 -31.72 19.30
C GLU A 313 28.74 -31.43 17.80
N LYS A 314 27.85 -32.19 17.14
CA LYS A 314 27.49 -32.03 15.71
C LYS A 314 26.15 -31.30 15.49
N SER A 315 25.58 -30.70 16.53
CA SER A 315 24.32 -29.95 16.41
C SER A 315 24.52 -28.72 15.52
N ASN A 316 23.51 -28.42 14.70
CA ASN A 316 23.50 -27.20 13.90
C ASN A 316 23.46 -25.98 14.83
N ALA A 317 24.26 -24.96 14.54
CA ALA A 317 24.40 -23.79 15.39
C ALA A 317 23.09 -22.99 15.54
N VAL A 318 22.20 -22.98 14.55
CA VAL A 318 20.85 -22.38 14.68
C VAL A 318 20.07 -23.02 15.83
N ASP A 319 20.14 -24.34 15.94
CA ASP A 319 19.44 -25.10 16.99
C ASP A 319 20.06 -24.87 18.37
N VAL A 320 21.36 -24.61 18.43
CA VAL A 320 22.07 -24.24 19.67
C VAL A 320 21.55 -22.90 20.23
N PHE A 321 21.37 -21.88 19.37
CA PHE A 321 20.74 -20.61 19.78
C PHE A 321 19.29 -20.80 20.22
N LEU A 322 18.51 -21.59 19.47
CA LEU A 322 17.11 -21.81 19.79
C LEU A 322 16.91 -22.63 21.06
N ALA A 323 17.80 -23.57 21.36
CA ALA A 323 17.79 -24.31 22.62
C ALA A 323 17.91 -23.38 23.83
N GLY A 324 18.84 -22.42 23.79
CA GLY A 324 18.99 -21.39 24.82
C GLY A 324 17.76 -20.47 24.93
N TYR A 325 17.22 -20.05 23.77
CA TYR A 325 16.00 -19.24 23.70
C TYR A 325 14.79 -19.93 24.34
N PHE A 326 14.55 -21.20 24.04
CA PHE A 326 13.45 -21.97 24.64
C PHE A 326 13.64 -22.19 26.15
N GLU A 327 14.88 -22.41 26.60
CA GLU A 327 15.21 -22.53 28.02
C GLU A 327 14.96 -21.22 28.77
N GLN A 328 15.40 -20.09 28.21
CA GLN A 328 15.19 -18.76 28.78
C GLN A 328 13.70 -18.42 28.92
N LEU A 329 12.90 -18.71 27.89
CA LEU A 329 11.46 -18.45 27.90
C LEU A 329 10.64 -19.53 28.63
N LYS A 330 11.27 -20.60 29.12
CA LYS A 330 10.62 -21.75 29.76
C LYS A 330 9.54 -22.39 28.87
N VAL A 331 9.72 -22.33 27.54
CA VAL A 331 8.81 -22.91 26.55
C VAL A 331 9.41 -24.23 26.06
N LYS A 332 8.57 -25.25 25.84
CA LYS A 332 9.03 -26.53 25.28
C LYS A 332 9.33 -26.36 23.78
N PRO A 333 10.47 -26.88 23.28
CA PRO A 333 10.75 -26.90 21.85
C PRO A 333 9.60 -27.57 21.06
N PRO A 334 9.26 -27.04 19.88
CA PRO A 334 8.24 -27.63 19.02
C PRO A 334 8.60 -29.07 18.60
N ARG A 335 7.58 -29.87 18.27
CA ARG A 335 7.79 -31.21 17.74
C ARG A 335 8.34 -31.15 16.32
N ILE A 336 9.31 -32.02 16.04
CA ILE A 336 9.85 -32.25 14.70
C ILE A 336 8.80 -32.97 13.83
N VAL A 337 8.77 -32.64 12.53
CA VAL A 337 7.94 -33.30 11.52
C VAL A 337 8.57 -34.61 11.03
N SER A 338 7.78 -35.47 10.38
CA SER A 338 8.32 -36.68 9.74
C SER A 338 9.36 -36.34 8.66
N ASP A 339 10.30 -37.26 8.43
CA ASP A 339 11.30 -37.16 7.35
C ASP A 339 10.66 -36.88 5.99
N ASP A 340 9.57 -37.58 5.70
CA ASP A 340 8.80 -37.41 4.47
C ASP A 340 8.24 -35.96 4.32
N ARG A 341 7.76 -35.34 5.42
CA ARG A 341 7.29 -33.95 5.40
C ARG A 341 8.45 -32.97 5.22
N TYR A 342 9.58 -33.25 5.88
CA TYR A 342 10.79 -32.45 5.73
C TYR A 342 11.31 -32.47 4.28
N ILE A 343 11.36 -33.65 3.65
CA ILE A 343 11.76 -33.82 2.24
C ILE A 343 10.81 -33.02 1.33
N ARG A 344 9.50 -33.17 1.49
CA ARG A 344 8.51 -32.40 0.72
C ARG A 344 8.75 -30.89 0.85
N ARG A 345 8.95 -30.39 2.08
CA ARG A 345 9.20 -28.97 2.35
C ARG A 345 10.47 -28.48 1.64
N LEU A 346 11.55 -29.25 1.71
CA LEU A 346 12.80 -28.93 1.01
C LEU A 346 12.64 -28.83 -0.51
N TYR A 347 11.97 -29.79 -1.13
CA TYR A 347 11.78 -29.77 -2.58
C TYR A 347 10.98 -28.54 -3.03
N ILE A 348 9.94 -28.16 -2.27
CA ILE A 348 9.16 -26.96 -2.57
C ILE A 348 10.01 -25.69 -2.40
N ASP A 349 10.73 -25.56 -1.29
CA ASP A 349 11.47 -24.32 -1.00
C ASP A 349 12.75 -24.18 -1.83
N VAL A 350 13.41 -25.28 -2.20
CA VAL A 350 14.68 -25.28 -2.95
C VAL A 350 14.43 -25.36 -4.45
N LEU A 351 13.56 -26.27 -4.89
CA LEU A 351 13.34 -26.58 -6.31
C LEU A 351 11.97 -26.11 -6.83
N GLY A 352 11.12 -25.53 -5.98
CA GLY A 352 9.85 -24.96 -6.41
C GLY A 352 8.80 -26.01 -6.80
N ARG A 353 9.00 -27.30 -6.49
CA ARG A 353 8.09 -28.39 -6.89
C ARG A 353 8.09 -29.52 -5.87
N LEU A 354 7.25 -30.53 -6.07
CA LEU A 354 7.28 -31.75 -5.27
C LEU A 354 8.32 -32.74 -5.82
N PRO A 355 8.88 -33.62 -4.95
CA PRO A 355 9.73 -34.72 -5.42
C PRO A 355 8.90 -35.74 -6.22
N THR A 356 9.50 -36.36 -7.23
CA THR A 356 8.97 -37.60 -7.80
C THR A 356 9.07 -38.76 -6.80
N VAL A 357 8.49 -39.90 -7.15
CA VAL A 357 8.57 -41.12 -6.33
C VAL A 357 10.02 -41.56 -6.12
N GLU A 358 10.80 -41.63 -7.20
CA GLU A 358 12.21 -42.05 -7.16
C GLU A 358 13.06 -41.03 -6.40
N GLU A 359 12.81 -39.74 -6.64
CA GLU A 359 13.48 -38.64 -5.94
C GLU A 359 13.19 -38.67 -4.44
N HIS A 360 11.94 -38.89 -4.05
CA HIS A 360 11.54 -39.01 -2.64
C HIS A 360 12.24 -40.19 -1.96
N ASN A 361 12.25 -41.37 -2.59
CA ASN A 361 12.91 -42.57 -2.06
C ASN A 361 14.44 -42.37 -1.94
N SER A 362 15.04 -41.71 -2.93
CA SER A 362 16.46 -41.37 -2.94
C SER A 362 16.80 -40.35 -1.85
N ALA A 363 15.98 -39.31 -1.70
CA ALA A 363 16.12 -38.28 -0.66
C ALA A 363 16.00 -38.88 0.75
N HIS A 364 15.03 -39.77 0.96
CA HIS A 364 14.85 -40.47 2.22
C HIS A 364 16.05 -41.38 2.54
N SER A 365 16.58 -42.09 1.54
CA SER A 365 17.78 -42.91 1.69
C SER A 365 19.00 -42.05 2.05
N LEU A 366 19.19 -40.92 1.37
CA LEU A 366 20.28 -39.98 1.63
C LEU A 366 20.20 -39.36 3.03
N LEU A 367 19.00 -38.95 3.45
CA LEU A 367 18.73 -38.38 4.78
C LEU A 367 19.11 -39.35 5.89
N ARG A 368 18.70 -40.62 5.77
CA ARG A 368 18.98 -41.65 6.80
C ARG A 368 20.41 -42.16 6.79
N ALA A 369 21.03 -42.27 5.61
CA ALA A 369 22.38 -42.80 5.49
C ALA A 369 23.47 -41.76 5.82
N LYS A 370 23.19 -40.47 5.57
CA LYS A 370 24.17 -39.38 5.77
C LYS A 370 23.70 -38.36 6.80
N SER A 371 22.98 -37.33 6.38
CA SER A 371 22.54 -36.24 7.24
C SER A 371 21.51 -35.33 6.54
N PRO A 372 20.76 -34.50 7.29
CA PRO A 372 19.96 -33.43 6.73
C PRO A 372 20.77 -32.48 5.83
N GLN A 373 22.00 -32.16 6.22
CA GLN A 373 22.90 -31.29 5.46
C GLN A 373 23.26 -31.87 4.10
N ALA A 374 23.56 -33.18 4.02
CA ALA A 374 23.90 -33.84 2.76
C ALA A 374 22.73 -33.86 1.77
N LEU A 375 21.49 -34.03 2.28
CA LEU A 375 20.29 -33.93 1.44
C LEU A 375 20.12 -32.52 0.88
N VAL A 376 20.24 -31.49 1.73
CA VAL A 376 20.10 -30.10 1.29
C VAL A 376 21.16 -29.73 0.25
N GLU A 377 22.40 -30.14 0.46
CA GLU A 377 23.50 -29.93 -0.48
C GLU A 377 23.21 -30.56 -1.85
N ALA A 378 22.76 -31.81 -1.89
CA ALA A 378 22.38 -32.49 -3.13
C ALA A 378 21.25 -31.77 -3.89
N LEU A 379 20.31 -31.12 -3.19
CA LEU A 379 19.26 -30.33 -3.83
C LEU A 379 19.79 -28.99 -4.37
N LEU A 380 20.65 -28.31 -3.62
CA LEU A 380 21.24 -27.02 -4.03
C LEU A 380 22.23 -27.16 -5.20
N GLU A 381 22.79 -28.34 -5.42
CA GLU A 381 23.63 -28.69 -6.58
C GLU A 381 22.85 -28.77 -7.90
N ARG A 382 21.50 -28.83 -7.86
CA ARG A 382 20.65 -28.80 -9.06
C ARG A 382 20.50 -27.37 -9.58
N GLU A 383 21.58 -26.82 -10.14
CA GLU A 383 21.73 -25.39 -10.46
C GLU A 383 20.55 -24.80 -11.26
N ASP A 384 20.12 -25.48 -12.33
CA ASP A 384 19.07 -24.98 -13.23
C ASP A 384 17.69 -24.93 -12.55
N GLU A 385 17.33 -26.00 -11.84
CA GLU A 385 16.05 -26.09 -11.12
C GLU A 385 16.01 -25.15 -9.93
N TYR A 386 17.11 -25.06 -9.17
CA TYR A 386 17.25 -24.07 -8.10
C TYR A 386 17.09 -22.65 -8.64
N ALA A 387 17.81 -22.30 -9.72
CA ALA A 387 17.70 -20.97 -10.33
C ALA A 387 16.27 -20.71 -10.81
N GLY A 388 15.63 -21.69 -11.47
CA GLY A 388 14.24 -21.64 -11.90
C GLY A 388 13.27 -21.32 -10.75
N ALA A 389 13.39 -22.04 -9.64
CA ALA A 389 12.53 -21.89 -8.47
C ALA A 389 12.69 -20.54 -7.76
N TRP A 390 13.91 -20.01 -7.73
CA TRP A 390 14.23 -18.76 -7.03
C TRP A 390 14.05 -17.51 -7.90
N LEU A 391 13.95 -17.66 -9.22
CA LEU A 391 13.75 -16.56 -10.16
C LEU A 391 12.50 -15.74 -9.86
N GLY A 392 11.37 -16.40 -9.56
CA GLY A 392 10.11 -15.69 -9.25
C GLY A 392 10.30 -14.71 -8.08
N TYR A 393 10.80 -15.22 -6.96
CA TYR A 393 11.09 -14.41 -5.78
C TYR A 393 12.01 -13.22 -6.06
N TRP A 394 13.12 -13.45 -6.75
CA TRP A 394 14.06 -12.38 -7.05
C TRP A 394 13.51 -11.39 -8.07
N ASN A 395 12.73 -11.85 -9.05
CA ASN A 395 12.05 -10.96 -9.97
C ASN A 395 11.06 -10.05 -9.23
N ASP A 396 10.28 -10.60 -8.31
CA ASP A 396 9.30 -9.83 -7.55
C ASP A 396 9.98 -8.83 -6.61
N LEU A 397 10.99 -9.30 -5.85
CA LEU A 397 11.76 -8.47 -4.92
C LEU A 397 12.46 -7.32 -5.66
N LEU A 398 13.06 -7.58 -6.83
CA LEU A 398 13.75 -6.58 -7.65
C LEU A 398 12.79 -5.80 -8.56
N ARG A 399 11.48 -6.00 -8.43
CA ARG A 399 10.41 -5.37 -9.23
C ARG A 399 10.58 -5.59 -10.74
N ASN A 400 11.18 -6.69 -11.15
CA ASN A 400 11.62 -7.02 -12.50
C ASN A 400 10.44 -7.46 -13.42
N ASP A 401 9.37 -6.65 -13.51
CA ASP A 401 8.25 -6.83 -14.44
C ASP A 401 8.27 -5.78 -15.57
N TYR A 402 7.95 -6.22 -16.79
CA TYR A 402 8.04 -5.46 -18.05
C TYR A 402 6.77 -5.53 -18.90
N SER A 403 5.70 -6.16 -18.39
CA SER A 403 4.42 -6.30 -19.09
C SER A 403 3.26 -5.77 -18.24
N GLY A 404 2.50 -4.79 -18.74
CA GLY A 404 1.41 -4.16 -17.98
C GLY A 404 0.99 -2.76 -18.47
N PRO A 405 -0.20 -2.26 -18.06
CA PRO A 405 -0.76 -1.00 -18.55
C PRO A 405 -0.01 0.28 -18.10
N GLY A 406 0.97 0.17 -17.19
CA GLY A 406 1.81 1.29 -16.74
C GLY A 406 3.04 1.59 -17.60
N PHE A 407 3.37 0.75 -18.60
CA PHE A 407 4.58 0.90 -19.41
C PHE A 407 4.32 1.74 -20.66
N VAL A 408 4.19 3.06 -20.51
CA VAL A 408 4.08 3.97 -21.68
C VAL A 408 5.47 4.14 -22.30
N GLN A 409 5.82 3.23 -23.22
CA GLN A 409 7.09 3.18 -23.97
C GLN A 409 7.22 4.29 -25.04
N LYS A 410 6.93 5.55 -24.70
CA LYS A 410 7.08 6.66 -25.66
C LYS A 410 8.53 7.15 -25.82
N ASN A 411 9.45 6.78 -24.92
CA ASN A 411 10.85 7.20 -25.01
C ASN A 411 11.76 6.06 -25.53
N LYS A 412 12.30 6.22 -26.74
CA LYS A 412 13.11 5.19 -27.43
C LYS A 412 14.48 4.95 -26.76
N ASP A 413 15.02 5.93 -26.05
CA ASP A 413 16.40 5.91 -25.51
C ASP A 413 16.51 5.38 -24.08
N ARG A 414 15.37 5.24 -23.38
CA ARG A 414 15.31 4.74 -21.99
C ARG A 414 14.27 3.63 -21.84
N LYS A 415 14.39 2.55 -22.62
CA LYS A 415 13.57 1.36 -22.35
C LYS A 415 14.07 0.69 -21.05
N ARG A 416 13.14 0.41 -20.13
CA ARG A 416 13.38 -0.52 -19.02
C ARG A 416 13.76 -1.88 -19.64
N LYS A 417 14.82 -2.51 -19.15
CA LYS A 417 15.32 -3.79 -19.69
C LYS A 417 15.16 -4.89 -18.67
N GLU A 418 14.57 -6.02 -19.06
CA GLU A 418 14.53 -7.19 -18.20
C GLU A 418 15.92 -7.69 -17.84
N ILE A 419 16.10 -8.04 -16.56
CA ILE A 419 17.34 -8.66 -16.08
C ILE A 419 17.15 -10.15 -15.81
N THR A 420 16.00 -10.73 -16.15
CA THR A 420 15.65 -12.13 -15.84
C THR A 420 16.71 -13.11 -16.34
N GLY A 421 17.18 -12.96 -17.58
CA GLY A 421 18.22 -13.81 -18.13
C GLY A 421 19.60 -13.61 -17.49
N TRP A 422 19.90 -12.41 -16.98
CA TRP A 422 21.12 -12.15 -16.20
C TRP A 422 21.01 -12.75 -14.79
N LEU A 423 19.87 -12.55 -14.14
CA LEU A 423 19.55 -13.03 -12.80
C LEU A 423 19.56 -14.56 -12.74
N LYS A 424 18.98 -15.24 -13.75
CA LYS A 424 19.04 -16.71 -13.87
C LYS A 424 20.47 -17.21 -13.81
N ARG A 425 21.36 -16.63 -14.63
CA ARG A 425 22.79 -16.99 -14.66
C ARG A 425 23.51 -16.67 -13.35
N ALA A 426 23.15 -15.56 -12.69
CA ALA A 426 23.72 -15.21 -11.39
C ALA A 426 23.35 -16.26 -10.33
N LEU A 427 22.11 -16.76 -10.34
CA LEU A 427 21.65 -17.81 -9.43
C LEU A 427 22.25 -19.18 -9.75
N GLU A 428 22.29 -19.57 -11.04
CA GLU A 428 22.91 -20.82 -11.50
C GLU A 428 24.37 -20.90 -11.04
N LYS A 429 25.14 -19.83 -11.23
CA LYS A 429 26.56 -19.75 -10.87
C LYS A 429 26.81 -19.40 -9.41
N ASN A 430 25.77 -19.38 -8.58
CA ASN A 430 25.85 -19.03 -7.17
C ASN A 430 26.67 -17.75 -6.94
N MET A 431 26.39 -16.71 -7.72
CA MET A 431 27.08 -15.42 -7.59
C MET A 431 26.91 -14.93 -6.14
N PRO A 432 28.01 -14.59 -5.45
CA PRO A 432 27.94 -14.01 -4.11
C PRO A 432 26.97 -12.84 -4.07
N TYR A 433 26.16 -12.76 -3.01
CA TYR A 433 25.07 -11.79 -2.93
C TYR A 433 25.57 -10.34 -3.01
N ASP A 434 26.69 -10.03 -2.34
CA ASP A 434 27.36 -8.74 -2.43
C ASP A 434 27.74 -8.39 -3.88
N SER A 435 28.30 -9.35 -4.63
CA SER A 435 28.66 -9.18 -6.04
C SER A 435 27.41 -8.99 -6.89
N MET A 436 26.34 -9.76 -6.64
CA MET A 436 25.06 -9.60 -7.32
C MET A 436 24.50 -8.19 -7.12
N VAL A 437 24.52 -7.68 -5.89
CA VAL A 437 24.07 -6.31 -5.58
C VAL A 437 24.98 -5.26 -6.21
N ARG A 438 26.30 -5.42 -6.18
CA ARG A 438 27.23 -4.51 -6.88
C ARG A 438 26.91 -4.40 -8.38
N HIS A 439 26.59 -5.52 -9.04
CA HIS A 439 26.19 -5.53 -10.45
C HIS A 439 24.79 -4.99 -10.71
N LEU A 440 23.90 -4.93 -9.71
CA LEU A 440 22.59 -4.30 -9.83
C LEU A 440 22.70 -2.78 -9.69
N ILE A 441 23.56 -2.30 -8.78
CA ILE A 441 23.74 -0.88 -8.44
C ILE A 441 24.69 -0.16 -9.38
N SER A 442 25.82 -0.78 -9.72
CA SER A 442 26.77 -0.31 -10.74
C SER A 442 26.77 -1.30 -11.92
N PRO A 443 25.78 -1.18 -12.83
CA PRO A 443 25.48 -2.26 -13.75
C PRO A 443 26.30 -2.26 -15.04
N SER A 444 26.44 -3.46 -15.59
CA SER A 444 26.79 -3.66 -17.00
C SER A 444 25.57 -3.49 -17.90
N LYS A 445 25.76 -3.50 -19.23
CA LYS A 445 24.65 -3.51 -20.21
C LYS A 445 23.63 -4.65 -19.99
N ARG A 446 24.01 -5.73 -19.30
CA ARG A 446 23.14 -6.90 -19.05
C ARG A 446 22.36 -6.81 -17.72
N SER A 447 22.80 -5.99 -16.77
CA SER A 447 22.19 -5.84 -15.44
C SER A 447 21.57 -4.47 -15.19
N GLU A 448 21.62 -3.56 -16.18
CA GLU A 448 21.18 -2.16 -16.04
C GLU A 448 19.66 -1.96 -15.86
N GLY A 449 18.86 -3.03 -15.91
CA GLY A 449 17.40 -2.94 -15.79
C GLY A 449 16.91 -2.47 -14.43
N PHE A 450 17.60 -2.84 -13.35
CA PHE A 450 17.15 -2.60 -11.98
C PHE A 450 17.15 -1.11 -11.62
N ILE A 451 18.29 -0.42 -11.76
CA ILE A 451 18.41 1.01 -11.43
C ILE A 451 17.76 1.96 -12.45
N ARG A 452 17.29 1.46 -13.60
CA ARG A 452 16.63 2.31 -14.62
C ARG A 452 15.21 2.75 -14.23
N GLY A 453 14.58 2.11 -13.25
CA GLY A 453 13.27 2.50 -12.70
C GLY A 453 12.10 2.42 -13.69
N ILE A 454 10.90 2.84 -13.26
CA ILE A 454 9.72 2.99 -14.14
C ILE A 454 9.71 4.41 -14.69
N LEU A 455 9.64 4.53 -16.02
CA LEU A 455 9.59 5.80 -16.72
C LEU A 455 8.15 6.12 -17.10
N TRP A 456 7.52 6.99 -16.31
CA TRP A 456 6.26 7.61 -16.64
C TRP A 456 6.45 8.61 -17.80
N PRO A 457 5.43 8.84 -18.65
CA PRO A 457 5.50 9.89 -19.66
C PRO A 457 5.47 11.26 -18.99
N GLY A 458 6.65 11.76 -18.63
CA GLY A 458 6.83 13.02 -17.88
C GLY A 458 7.13 12.78 -16.40
N VAL A 459 7.38 13.87 -15.68
CA VAL A 459 7.40 13.89 -14.20
C VAL A 459 5.96 14.14 -13.78
N VAL A 460 5.28 13.14 -13.22
CA VAL A 460 3.90 13.27 -12.74
C VAL A 460 3.89 14.16 -11.48
N ASN A 461 4.81 13.90 -10.56
CA ASN A 461 5.15 14.73 -9.40
C ASN A 461 6.65 14.55 -9.07
N PRO A 462 7.26 15.44 -8.25
CA PRO A 462 8.67 15.34 -7.86
C PRO A 462 9.06 14.00 -7.21
N ASN A 463 8.10 13.31 -6.58
CA ASN A 463 8.32 12.13 -5.75
C ASN A 463 8.26 10.81 -6.56
N GLU A 464 7.75 10.87 -7.79
CA GLU A 464 7.65 9.74 -8.72
C GLU A 464 8.75 9.75 -9.80
N ARG A 465 9.81 10.55 -9.59
CA ARG A 465 10.98 10.58 -10.49
C ARG A 465 11.77 9.26 -10.47
N PRO A 466 12.38 8.84 -11.58
CA PRO A 466 13.18 7.60 -11.62
C PRO A 466 14.28 7.53 -10.55
N GLU A 467 14.93 8.65 -10.27
CA GLU A 467 15.98 8.77 -9.26
C GLU A 467 15.46 8.51 -7.84
N MET A 468 14.29 9.07 -7.51
CA MET A 468 13.61 8.85 -6.23
C MET A 468 13.13 7.40 -6.11
N GLN A 469 12.56 6.84 -7.18
CA GLN A 469 12.16 5.42 -7.20
C GLN A 469 13.37 4.49 -7.02
N ALA A 470 14.53 4.82 -7.60
CA ALA A 470 15.76 4.05 -7.42
C ALA A 470 16.22 4.08 -5.95
N ALA A 471 16.25 5.26 -5.33
CA ALA A 471 16.57 5.40 -3.90
C ALA A 471 15.60 4.61 -3.01
N GLN A 472 14.30 4.73 -3.23
CA GLN A 472 13.27 3.97 -2.50
C GLN A 472 13.46 2.46 -2.66
N ASN A 473 13.71 1.97 -3.87
CA ASN A 473 13.93 0.54 -4.12
C ASN A 473 15.21 0.04 -3.45
N VAL A 474 16.31 0.78 -3.56
CA VAL A 474 17.60 0.41 -2.98
C VAL A 474 17.51 0.39 -1.45
N GLY A 475 16.95 1.44 -0.85
CA GLY A 475 16.72 1.52 0.59
C GLY A 475 15.84 0.37 1.09
N GLN A 476 14.70 0.14 0.44
CA GLN A 476 13.75 -0.87 0.87
C GLN A 476 14.35 -2.28 0.76
N ILE A 477 14.86 -2.65 -0.43
CA ILE A 477 15.28 -4.03 -0.72
C ILE A 477 16.53 -4.41 0.07
N PHE A 478 17.57 -3.56 0.06
CA PHE A 478 18.89 -3.92 0.56
C PHE A 478 19.19 -3.45 1.98
N LEU A 479 18.44 -2.48 2.51
CA LEU A 479 18.68 -1.91 3.86
C LEU A 479 17.48 -2.05 4.79
N GLY A 480 16.32 -2.51 4.29
CA GLY A 480 15.07 -2.54 5.04
C GLY A 480 14.63 -1.13 5.42
N VAL A 481 14.85 -0.14 4.55
CA VAL A 481 14.54 1.27 4.81
C VAL A 481 13.43 1.74 3.89
N ASN A 482 12.34 2.25 4.47
CA ASN A 482 11.20 2.72 3.73
C ASN A 482 11.25 4.25 3.51
N LEU A 483 11.79 4.66 2.37
CA LEU A 483 11.87 6.08 1.98
C LEU A 483 10.59 6.62 1.30
N LYS A 484 9.50 5.85 1.28
CA LYS A 484 8.30 6.24 0.52
C LYS A 484 7.54 7.39 1.18
N CYS A 485 7.43 7.40 2.50
CA CYS A 485 6.85 8.53 3.23
C CYS A 485 7.82 9.73 3.18
N ALA A 486 9.09 9.44 3.49
CA ALA A 486 10.21 10.37 3.46
C ALA A 486 10.51 10.98 2.07
N SER A 487 9.79 10.64 1.00
CA SER A 487 9.97 11.29 -0.29
C SER A 487 9.10 12.54 -0.46
N CYS A 488 8.07 12.73 0.38
CA CYS A 488 7.16 13.88 0.29
C CYS A 488 7.27 14.80 1.51
N HIS A 489 7.48 14.22 2.70
CA HIS A 489 7.61 14.90 3.99
C HIS A 489 8.47 14.01 4.90
N ASP A 490 8.95 14.50 6.04
CA ASP A 490 9.65 13.65 7.02
C ASP A 490 8.77 12.46 7.45
N SER A 491 9.34 11.27 7.56
CA SER A 491 8.56 10.06 7.86
C SER A 491 7.81 10.18 9.19
N PHE A 492 6.56 9.71 9.23
CA PHE A 492 5.76 9.68 10.46
C PHE A 492 6.00 8.41 11.30
N THR A 493 6.65 7.41 10.71
CA THR A 493 6.82 6.06 11.28
C THR A 493 8.28 5.71 11.56
N SER A 494 9.21 6.54 11.10
CA SER A 494 10.65 6.34 11.22
C SER A 494 11.36 7.70 11.20
N ASP A 495 12.65 7.72 11.52
CA ASP A 495 13.40 8.97 11.64
C ASP A 495 13.99 9.47 10.31
N TRP A 496 13.59 8.86 9.20
CA TRP A 496 14.02 9.25 7.86
C TRP A 496 13.43 10.59 7.47
N LYS A 497 14.30 11.53 7.13
CA LYS A 497 13.91 12.88 6.73
C LYS A 497 13.67 12.97 5.23
N LEU A 498 12.93 14.00 4.84
CA LEU A 498 12.75 14.39 3.45
C LEU A 498 14.10 14.53 2.75
N GLN A 499 15.05 15.18 3.43
CA GLN A 499 16.40 15.38 2.94
C GLN A 499 17.14 14.06 2.66
N ASP A 500 16.99 13.04 3.49
CA ASP A 500 17.70 11.76 3.34
C ASP A 500 17.29 11.04 2.04
N SER A 501 15.98 11.04 1.75
CA SER A 501 15.45 10.45 0.52
C SER A 501 15.95 11.16 -0.72
N TYR A 502 15.95 12.50 -0.71
CA TYR A 502 16.45 13.30 -1.82
C TYR A 502 17.98 13.21 -1.98
N SER A 503 18.73 13.07 -0.89
CA SER A 503 20.17 12.87 -0.93
C SER A 503 20.54 11.52 -1.53
N LEU A 504 19.86 10.43 -1.14
CA LEU A 504 20.08 9.12 -1.77
C LEU A 504 19.61 9.12 -3.23
N ALA A 505 18.50 9.78 -3.54
CA ALA A 505 18.02 9.93 -4.93
C ALA A 505 19.03 10.69 -5.80
N SER A 506 19.71 11.68 -5.22
CA SER A 506 20.71 12.48 -5.93
C SER A 506 21.92 11.66 -6.37
N VAL A 507 22.20 10.49 -5.77
CA VAL A 507 23.24 9.55 -6.24
C VAL A 507 22.98 9.11 -7.69
N PHE A 508 21.71 8.99 -8.09
CA PHE A 508 21.30 8.54 -9.42
C PHE A 508 21.13 9.70 -10.42
N SER A 509 21.12 10.95 -9.95
CA SER A 509 20.86 12.14 -10.77
C SER A 509 22.14 12.75 -11.31
N LYS A 510 22.07 13.47 -12.45
CA LYS A 510 23.24 14.18 -13.01
C LYS A 510 23.67 15.43 -12.22
N LYS A 511 22.78 15.95 -11.38
CA LYS A 511 22.96 17.17 -10.58
C LYS A 511 22.20 17.01 -9.26
N PRO A 512 22.61 17.70 -8.18
CA PRO A 512 21.84 17.75 -6.93
C PRO A 512 20.35 17.99 -7.21
N LEU A 513 19.48 17.25 -6.52
CA LEU A 513 18.04 17.39 -6.69
C LEU A 513 17.53 18.50 -5.79
N GLU A 514 16.69 19.38 -6.33
CA GLU A 514 15.90 20.29 -5.52
C GLU A 514 14.88 19.50 -4.70
N VAL A 515 14.76 19.85 -3.43
CA VAL A 515 13.89 19.17 -2.46
C VAL A 515 12.48 19.73 -2.57
N PHE A 516 11.50 18.85 -2.69
CA PHE A 516 10.08 19.20 -2.71
C PHE A 516 9.37 18.59 -1.52
N GLU A 517 8.65 19.43 -0.77
CA GLU A 517 7.67 18.97 0.20
C GLU A 517 6.35 18.71 -0.54
N CYS A 518 6.06 17.43 -0.80
CA CYS A 518 5.06 16.98 -1.76
C CYS A 518 5.33 17.58 -3.16
N ASP A 519 4.57 18.61 -3.55
CA ASP A 519 4.68 19.30 -4.84
C ASP A 519 5.30 20.71 -4.71
N LYS A 520 5.64 21.13 -3.48
CA LYS A 520 6.16 22.48 -3.20
C LYS A 520 7.68 22.47 -3.12
N ALA A 521 8.32 23.23 -4.01
CA ALA A 521 9.76 23.46 -3.94
C ALA A 521 10.14 24.16 -2.63
N THR A 522 11.16 23.64 -1.94
CA THR A 522 11.71 24.24 -0.71
C THR A 522 12.81 25.26 -1.02
N GLY A 523 13.41 25.19 -2.21
CA GLY A 523 14.60 25.96 -2.60
C GLY A 523 15.92 25.33 -2.13
N GLU A 524 15.88 24.25 -1.35
CA GLU A 524 17.06 23.52 -0.89
C GLU A 524 17.50 22.48 -1.93
N LEU A 525 18.82 22.31 -2.08
CA LEU A 525 19.40 21.28 -2.93
C LEU A 525 19.90 20.11 -2.07
N ALA A 526 19.48 18.90 -2.39
CA ALA A 526 20.01 17.69 -1.82
C ALA A 526 21.24 17.22 -2.60
N HIS A 527 22.36 17.20 -1.91
CA HIS A 527 23.62 16.65 -2.41
C HIS A 527 23.62 15.13 -2.24
N ALA A 528 24.33 14.43 -3.15
CA ALA A 528 24.38 12.98 -3.14
C ALA A 528 25.13 12.47 -1.91
N ARG A 529 24.47 11.60 -1.15
CA ARG A 529 24.96 11.05 0.12
C ARG A 529 24.33 9.67 0.34
N PHE A 530 25.04 8.77 1.00
CA PHE A 530 24.44 7.54 1.52
C PHE A 530 23.70 7.79 2.84
N LEU A 531 22.73 6.91 3.16
CA LEU A 531 21.88 7.09 4.34
C LEU A 531 22.67 6.99 5.65
N PHE A 532 23.64 6.09 5.71
CA PHE A 532 24.42 5.78 6.91
C PHE A 532 25.84 6.34 6.79
N SER A 533 26.13 7.36 7.60
CA SER A 533 27.39 8.12 7.54
C SER A 533 28.65 7.28 7.76
N GLU A 534 28.54 6.21 8.55
CA GLU A 534 29.65 5.36 9.00
C GLU A 534 30.24 4.53 7.85
N VAL A 535 29.47 4.31 6.79
CA VAL A 535 29.87 3.57 5.60
C VAL A 535 29.58 4.35 4.32
N ASP A 536 29.46 5.67 4.42
CA ASP A 536 29.20 6.52 3.26
C ASP A 536 30.50 6.77 2.48
N TYR A 537 30.63 6.10 1.34
CA TYR A 537 31.72 6.33 0.39
C TYR A 537 31.31 7.24 -0.76
N VAL A 538 30.09 7.78 -0.78
CA VAL A 538 29.56 8.56 -1.89
C VAL A 538 30.05 10.00 -1.81
N GLU A 539 30.76 10.43 -2.85
CA GLU A 539 31.23 11.80 -2.98
C GLU A 539 30.29 12.59 -3.90
N SER A 540 29.69 13.67 -3.40
CA SER A 540 28.60 14.34 -4.12
C SER A 540 28.99 14.93 -5.48
N GLU A 541 30.22 15.44 -5.61
CA GLU A 541 30.69 16.16 -6.81
C GLU A 541 31.16 15.21 -7.94
N GLU A 542 31.15 13.91 -7.70
CA GLU A 542 31.61 12.91 -8.64
C GLU A 542 30.60 12.57 -9.75
N THR A 543 31.08 11.92 -10.81
CA THR A 543 30.20 11.48 -11.90
C THR A 543 29.15 10.48 -11.40
N VAL A 544 27.98 10.41 -12.06
CA VAL A 544 26.94 9.41 -11.73
C VAL A 544 27.52 8.00 -11.70
N ARG A 545 28.42 7.67 -12.64
CA ARG A 545 29.06 6.35 -12.68
C ARG A 545 29.89 6.09 -11.42
N THR A 546 30.77 7.02 -11.05
CA THR A 546 31.61 6.92 -9.85
C THR A 546 30.73 6.80 -8.60
N ARG A 547 29.68 7.63 -8.49
CA ARG A 547 28.74 7.59 -7.35
C ARG A 547 27.97 6.29 -7.24
N LEU A 548 27.62 5.64 -8.36
CA LEU A 548 27.02 4.30 -8.34
C LEU A 548 28.03 3.22 -7.90
N GLU A 549 29.29 3.32 -8.31
CA GLU A 549 30.37 2.44 -7.84
C GLU A 549 30.61 2.61 -6.32
N GLN A 550 30.60 3.85 -5.83
CA GLN A 550 30.70 4.20 -4.41
C GLN A 550 29.47 3.76 -3.60
N LEU A 551 28.25 3.93 -4.13
CA LEU A 551 27.02 3.42 -3.51
C LEU A 551 27.05 1.90 -3.41
N ALA A 552 27.47 1.22 -4.48
CA ALA A 552 27.63 -0.23 -4.49
C ALA A 552 28.62 -0.69 -3.39
N LYS A 553 29.73 0.05 -3.18
CA LYS A 553 30.66 -0.18 -2.08
C LYS A 553 30.01 0.05 -0.72
N SER A 554 29.34 1.18 -0.52
CA SER A 554 28.65 1.55 0.73
C SER A 554 27.61 0.51 1.17
N LEU A 555 26.90 -0.07 0.22
CA LEU A 555 25.94 -1.14 0.46
C LEU A 555 26.60 -2.47 0.86
N THR A 556 27.71 -2.83 0.21
CA THR A 556 28.21 -4.21 0.23
C THR A 556 29.48 -4.43 1.05
N THR A 557 30.00 -3.36 1.65
CA THR A 557 31.16 -3.44 2.54
C THR A 557 30.82 -4.26 3.81
N PRO A 558 31.73 -5.09 4.34
CA PRO A 558 31.48 -5.89 5.56
C PRO A 558 31.11 -5.07 6.80
N GLU A 559 31.53 -3.81 6.86
CA GLU A 559 31.19 -2.87 7.94
C GLU A 559 29.70 -2.51 7.93
N ASN A 560 29.03 -2.64 6.78
CA ASN A 560 27.58 -2.47 6.66
C ASN A 560 26.86 -3.75 7.08
N GLY A 561 26.72 -3.95 8.38
CA GLY A 561 25.99 -5.08 8.95
C GLY A 561 24.50 -5.08 8.68
N ARG A 562 23.90 -3.90 8.47
CA ARG A 562 22.49 -3.77 8.08
C ARG A 562 22.20 -4.48 6.75
N PHE A 563 23.12 -4.43 5.79
CA PHE A 563 22.98 -5.14 4.51
C PHE A 563 22.82 -6.65 4.72
N ALA A 564 23.71 -7.27 5.51
CA ALA A 564 23.67 -8.69 5.81
C ALA A 564 22.43 -9.06 6.66
N ARG A 565 22.12 -8.27 7.70
CA ARG A 565 20.93 -8.48 8.55
C ARG A 565 19.64 -8.41 7.77
N THR A 566 19.52 -7.47 6.83
CA THR A 566 18.34 -7.34 5.97
C THR A 566 18.16 -8.57 5.09
N PHE A 567 19.23 -9.04 4.45
CA PHE A 567 19.19 -10.27 3.65
C PHE A 567 18.77 -11.47 4.51
N VAL A 568 19.42 -11.69 5.64
CA VAL A 568 19.11 -12.80 6.56
C VAL A 568 17.66 -12.73 7.03
N ASN A 569 17.16 -11.55 7.41
CA ASN A 569 15.78 -11.36 7.85
C ASN A 569 14.78 -11.74 6.77
N ARG A 570 15.00 -11.29 5.52
CA ARG A 570 14.14 -11.62 4.37
C ARG A 570 14.19 -13.11 4.02
N MET A 571 15.37 -13.74 4.05
CA MET A 571 15.51 -15.16 3.78
C MET A 571 14.85 -16.01 4.85
N TRP A 572 15.03 -15.63 6.12
CA TRP A 572 14.35 -16.28 7.24
C TRP A 572 12.83 -16.14 7.09
N ALA A 573 12.32 -14.94 6.80
CA ALA A 573 10.89 -14.73 6.56
C ALA A 573 10.34 -15.56 5.40
N ARG A 574 11.11 -15.71 4.32
CA ARG A 574 10.73 -16.57 3.18
C ARG A 574 10.58 -18.03 3.58
N LEU A 575 11.47 -18.55 4.43
CA LEU A 575 11.49 -19.97 4.83
C LEU A 575 10.58 -20.29 6.03
N PHE A 576 10.44 -19.35 6.96
CA PHE A 576 9.69 -19.52 8.21
C PHE A 576 8.37 -18.75 8.26
N GLY A 577 8.07 -17.92 7.26
CA GLY A 577 6.83 -17.15 7.14
C GLY A 577 6.77 -15.86 7.96
N ARG A 578 7.81 -15.57 8.76
CA ARG A 578 8.01 -14.32 9.50
C ARG A 578 9.49 -14.08 9.74
N GLY A 579 9.95 -12.84 9.61
CA GLY A 579 11.32 -12.44 9.92
C GLY A 579 11.67 -12.44 11.41
N PHE A 580 12.95 -12.19 11.69
CA PHE A 580 13.45 -11.73 13.00
C PHE A 580 12.81 -10.41 13.43
N GLN A 581 12.69 -9.49 12.46
CA GLN A 581 12.04 -8.19 12.62
C GLN A 581 10.96 -8.03 11.55
N GLU A 582 9.84 -7.40 11.92
CA GLU A 582 8.74 -7.09 11.01
C GLU A 582 8.26 -5.65 11.21
N PRO A 583 7.75 -4.98 10.16
CA PRO A 583 7.71 -5.44 8.77
C PRO A 583 9.11 -5.50 8.10
N LEU A 584 9.33 -6.42 7.15
CA LEU A 584 10.65 -6.61 6.51
C LEU A 584 11.23 -5.37 5.80
N ASP A 585 10.37 -4.45 5.40
CA ASP A 585 10.72 -3.26 4.62
C ASP A 585 10.95 -2.00 5.49
N GLU A 586 10.62 -2.10 6.78
CA GLU A 586 10.78 -1.07 7.80
C GLU A 586 10.83 -1.80 9.16
N PRO A 587 11.92 -2.56 9.41
CA PRO A 587 11.99 -3.45 10.56
C PRO A 587 11.95 -2.63 11.84
N ALA A 588 11.09 -3.04 12.77
CA ALA A 588 11.11 -2.53 14.13
C ALA A 588 12.51 -2.72 14.76
N GLU A 589 12.82 -1.89 15.75
CA GLU A 589 14.11 -1.95 16.44
C GLU A 589 14.37 -3.33 17.06
N ASP A 590 13.34 -3.95 17.64
CA ASP A 590 13.46 -5.21 18.36
C ASP A 590 13.34 -6.46 17.46
N SER A 591 14.41 -7.25 17.42
CA SER A 591 14.36 -8.64 16.97
C SER A 591 13.86 -9.57 18.06
N TRP A 592 13.03 -10.56 17.72
CA TRP A 592 12.61 -11.58 18.69
C TRP A 592 13.76 -12.50 19.15
N ASN A 593 14.85 -12.55 18.39
CA ASN A 593 16.10 -13.19 18.80
C ASN A 593 17.28 -12.48 18.13
N GLU A 594 17.74 -11.42 18.79
CA GLU A 594 18.82 -10.54 18.32
C GLU A 594 20.16 -11.28 18.18
N GLU A 595 20.45 -12.25 19.06
CA GLU A 595 21.70 -13.01 19.02
C GLU A 595 21.79 -13.91 17.79
N LEU A 596 20.73 -14.69 17.52
CA LEU A 596 20.66 -15.55 16.34
C LEU A 596 20.66 -14.72 15.04
N HIS A 597 19.92 -13.61 15.01
CA HIS A 597 19.87 -12.73 13.84
C HIS A 597 21.25 -12.15 13.51
N ASN A 598 21.96 -11.61 14.50
CA ASN A 598 23.31 -11.08 14.30
C ASN A 598 24.32 -12.18 13.96
N TRP A 599 24.27 -13.33 14.62
CA TRP A 599 25.16 -14.44 14.32
C TRP A 599 25.00 -14.93 12.87
N LEU A 600 23.76 -15.12 12.40
CA LEU A 600 23.49 -15.51 11.01
C LEU A 600 24.02 -14.48 10.01
N ALA A 601 23.93 -13.18 10.34
CA ALA A 601 24.48 -12.12 9.49
C ALA A 601 26.02 -12.17 9.44
N VAL A 602 26.68 -12.43 10.57
CA VAL A 602 28.15 -12.61 10.63
C VAL A 602 28.59 -13.83 9.83
N GLU A 603 27.94 -14.97 10.01
CA GLU A 603 28.25 -16.19 9.25
C GLU A 603 28.04 -15.98 7.74
N PHE A 604 27.01 -15.23 7.36
CA PHE A 604 26.77 -14.93 5.95
C PHE A 604 27.88 -14.08 5.34
N VAL A 605 28.38 -13.07 6.06
CA VAL A 605 29.52 -12.26 5.61
C VAL A 605 30.82 -13.09 5.57
N GLN A 606 31.10 -13.88 6.61
CA GLN A 606 32.30 -14.72 6.68
C GLN A 606 32.30 -15.85 5.65
N GLY A 607 31.12 -16.38 5.29
CA GLY A 607 30.92 -17.31 4.18
C GLY A 607 31.01 -16.66 2.79
N GLY A 608 31.46 -15.41 2.70
CA GLY A 608 31.63 -14.72 1.42
C GLY A 608 30.31 -14.40 0.71
N TYR A 609 29.24 -14.15 1.47
CA TYR A 609 27.90 -13.85 0.94
C TYR A 609 27.31 -14.97 0.06
N ASP A 610 27.72 -16.22 0.29
CA ASP A 610 27.23 -17.39 -0.43
C ASP A 610 25.80 -17.75 0.01
N MET A 611 24.84 -17.55 -0.91
CA MET A 611 23.42 -17.80 -0.64
C MET A 611 23.12 -19.29 -0.43
N LYS A 612 23.74 -20.19 -1.21
CA LYS A 612 23.53 -21.63 -1.07
C LYS A 612 24.12 -22.15 0.25
N GLN A 613 25.27 -21.62 0.69
CA GLN A 613 25.83 -21.96 2.00
C GLN A 613 24.92 -21.51 3.14
N PHE A 614 24.37 -20.29 3.07
CA PHE A 614 23.36 -19.82 4.03
C PHE A 614 22.12 -20.72 4.05
N LEU A 615 21.57 -21.06 2.87
CA LEU A 615 20.42 -21.97 2.78
C LEU A 615 20.76 -23.35 3.35
N LYS A 616 21.95 -23.88 3.08
CA LYS A 616 22.42 -25.15 3.65
C LYS A 616 22.43 -25.12 5.18
N LEU A 617 22.93 -24.03 5.78
CA LEU A 617 22.92 -23.83 7.23
C LEU A 617 21.50 -23.83 7.80
N VAL A 618 20.60 -23.03 7.21
CA VAL A 618 19.24 -22.85 7.75
C VAL A 618 18.36 -24.07 7.51
N LEU A 619 18.35 -24.62 6.30
CA LEU A 619 17.45 -25.72 5.91
C LEU A 619 17.81 -27.06 6.57
N SER A 620 19.07 -27.24 7.00
CA SER A 620 19.52 -28.45 7.69
C SER A 620 19.27 -28.42 9.22
N SER A 621 18.73 -27.33 9.75
CA SER A 621 18.42 -27.18 11.18
C SER A 621 17.17 -27.96 11.62
N GLU A 622 17.09 -28.31 12.90
CA GLU A 622 15.85 -28.79 13.51
C GLU A 622 14.78 -27.71 13.51
N ALA A 623 15.16 -26.44 13.63
CA ALA A 623 14.26 -25.29 13.53
C ALA A 623 13.38 -25.35 12.28
N TYR A 624 13.99 -25.62 11.13
CA TYR A 624 13.28 -25.76 9.87
C TYR A 624 12.43 -27.05 9.79
N ARG A 625 12.75 -28.06 10.62
CA ARG A 625 11.97 -29.31 10.77
C ARG A 625 10.87 -29.22 11.82
N TYR A 626 10.70 -28.09 12.51
CA TYR A 626 9.58 -27.92 13.43
C TYR A 626 8.24 -27.94 12.69
N LYS A 627 7.21 -28.44 13.39
CA LYS A 627 5.82 -28.41 12.93
C LYS A 627 5.40 -26.97 12.69
N SER A 628 4.78 -26.71 11.54
CA SER A 628 4.28 -25.36 11.26
C SER A 628 3.06 -25.01 12.08
N VAL A 629 2.90 -23.72 12.35
CA VAL A 629 1.80 -23.17 13.16
C VAL A 629 1.00 -22.13 12.37
N PRO A 630 -0.31 -21.93 12.67
CA PRO A 630 -1.06 -20.82 12.09
C PRO A 630 -0.60 -19.48 12.68
N MET A 631 -0.59 -18.43 11.87
CA MET A 631 -0.09 -17.10 12.29
C MET A 631 -0.84 -16.48 13.48
N LYS A 632 -2.11 -16.88 13.70
CA LYS A 632 -2.97 -16.38 14.79
C LYS A 632 -2.89 -17.20 16.08
N GLU A 633 -2.41 -18.44 16.06
CA GLU A 633 -2.73 -19.40 17.13
C GLU A 633 -1.71 -19.52 18.26
N ASN A 634 -0.51 -18.90 18.21
CA ASN A 634 0.51 -19.13 19.26
C ASN A 634 1.60 -18.05 19.39
N SER A 635 1.29 -16.80 19.02
CA SER A 635 2.36 -15.84 18.73
C SER A 635 2.60 -14.79 19.81
N LEU A 636 1.88 -14.79 20.94
CA LEU A 636 2.04 -13.78 21.99
C LEU A 636 2.15 -14.46 23.37
N LEU A 637 3.14 -14.08 24.17
CA LEU A 637 3.09 -14.34 25.61
C LEU A 637 1.92 -13.55 26.19
N PRO A 638 0.96 -14.19 26.89
CA PRO A 638 -0.21 -13.49 27.45
C PRO A 638 0.13 -12.34 28.41
N SER A 639 1.36 -12.29 28.91
CA SER A 639 1.81 -11.34 29.92
C SER A 639 2.57 -10.13 29.36
N GLU A 640 3.00 -10.13 28.09
CA GLU A 640 3.95 -9.11 27.59
C GLU A 640 3.77 -8.69 26.12
N ASP A 641 2.76 -9.18 25.39
CA ASP A 641 2.56 -8.87 23.96
C ASP A 641 3.80 -9.09 23.06
N ARG A 642 4.76 -9.93 23.49
CA ARG A 642 5.98 -10.24 22.75
C ARG A 642 5.85 -11.51 21.91
N PHE A 643 6.42 -11.47 20.72
CA PHE A 643 6.43 -12.60 19.79
C PHE A 643 7.26 -13.78 20.33
N VAL A 644 6.72 -14.99 20.24
CA VAL A 644 7.46 -16.22 20.54
C VAL A 644 7.50 -17.14 19.31
N PHE A 645 8.71 -17.42 18.84
CA PHE A 645 8.93 -18.42 17.80
C PHE A 645 8.56 -19.82 18.31
N THR A 646 7.55 -20.45 17.70
CA THR A 646 7.07 -21.81 18.03
C THR A 646 7.12 -22.76 16.81
N GLY A 647 7.86 -22.36 15.77
CA GLY A 647 8.00 -23.08 14.51
C GLY A 647 7.70 -22.18 13.30
N PRO A 648 7.96 -22.68 12.08
CA PRO A 648 7.56 -22.00 10.85
C PRO A 648 6.05 -21.70 10.82
N PHE A 649 5.65 -20.60 10.20
CA PHE A 649 4.25 -20.35 9.90
C PHE A 649 3.79 -21.10 8.65
N PHE A 650 2.49 -21.36 8.57
CA PHE A 650 1.88 -21.75 7.29
C PHE A 650 2.13 -20.67 6.24
N ARG A 651 2.76 -21.08 5.13
CA ARG A 651 3.08 -20.21 3.99
C ARG A 651 2.20 -20.58 2.79
N PRO A 652 1.74 -19.59 2.01
CA PRO A 652 1.06 -19.87 0.76
C PRO A 652 2.04 -20.56 -0.22
N LEU A 653 1.55 -21.53 -0.98
CA LEU A 653 2.32 -22.12 -2.07
C LEU A 653 2.41 -21.11 -3.23
N PRO A 654 3.60 -20.87 -3.80
CA PRO A 654 3.74 -20.10 -5.04
C PRO A 654 2.93 -20.73 -6.17
N GLY A 655 2.35 -19.92 -7.06
CA GLY A 655 1.52 -20.46 -8.15
C GLY A 655 2.30 -21.32 -9.14
N GLU A 656 3.59 -21.05 -9.32
CA GLU A 656 4.54 -21.89 -10.05
C GLU A 656 4.63 -23.30 -9.45
N ALA A 657 4.80 -23.38 -8.12
CA ALA A 657 4.88 -24.66 -7.41
C ALA A 657 3.57 -25.43 -7.44
N VAL A 658 2.44 -24.71 -7.45
CA VAL A 658 1.12 -25.31 -7.66
C VAL A 658 1.04 -25.90 -9.07
N PHE A 659 1.42 -25.16 -10.10
CA PHE A 659 1.43 -25.64 -11.49
C PHE A 659 2.35 -26.86 -11.69
N ASP A 660 3.57 -26.82 -11.15
CA ASP A 660 4.53 -27.92 -11.24
C ASP A 660 4.08 -29.15 -10.44
N THR A 661 3.40 -28.95 -9.31
CA THR A 661 2.74 -30.03 -8.57
C THR A 661 1.71 -30.73 -9.44
N PHE A 662 0.91 -29.99 -10.22
CA PHE A 662 -0.04 -30.59 -11.15
C PHE A 662 0.64 -31.31 -12.33
N ASN A 663 1.76 -30.81 -12.83
CA ASN A 663 2.55 -31.53 -13.83
C ASN A 663 3.13 -32.85 -13.26
N ALA A 664 3.58 -32.86 -12.01
CA ALA A 664 4.01 -34.10 -11.35
C ALA A 664 2.87 -35.13 -11.24
N PHE A 665 1.65 -34.67 -10.92
CA PHE A 665 0.46 -35.55 -10.99
C PHE A 665 0.21 -36.11 -12.39
N PHE A 666 0.46 -35.29 -13.42
CA PHE A 666 0.28 -35.68 -14.80
C PHE A 666 1.29 -36.75 -15.25
N GLU A 667 2.55 -36.62 -14.87
CA GLU A 667 3.57 -37.65 -15.17
C GLU A 667 3.21 -39.00 -14.56
N ILE A 668 2.60 -39.00 -13.38
CA ILE A 668 2.12 -40.22 -12.70
C ILE A 668 0.84 -40.78 -13.35
N ALA A 669 -0.02 -39.90 -13.89
CA ALA A 669 -1.29 -40.26 -14.54
C ALA A 669 -1.15 -40.64 -16.03
N GLY A 670 -0.02 -40.30 -16.66
CA GLY A 670 0.25 -40.52 -18.09
C GLY A 670 -0.14 -39.31 -18.97
N PRO A 671 0.44 -39.19 -20.18
CA PRO A 671 0.23 -38.04 -21.06
C PRO A 671 -1.20 -37.98 -21.61
N LEU A 672 -1.83 -36.81 -21.53
CA LEU A 672 -3.10 -36.51 -22.20
C LEU A 672 -2.96 -36.63 -23.72
N THR A 673 -3.86 -37.37 -24.36
CA THR A 673 -4.07 -37.23 -25.80
C THR A 673 -5.05 -36.08 -26.08
N PRO A 674 -4.99 -35.44 -27.27
CA PRO A 674 -6.04 -34.51 -27.73
C PRO A 674 -7.44 -35.12 -27.68
N THR A 675 -7.52 -36.45 -27.76
CA THR A 675 -8.76 -37.24 -27.65
C THR A 675 -9.26 -37.33 -26.21
N ASP A 676 -8.39 -37.28 -25.21
CA ASP A 676 -8.76 -37.26 -23.79
C ASP A 676 -9.26 -35.89 -23.37
N LEU A 677 -8.58 -34.83 -23.81
CA LEU A 677 -9.02 -33.44 -23.66
C LEU A 677 -10.37 -33.19 -24.35
N SER A 678 -10.55 -33.75 -25.55
CA SER A 678 -11.83 -33.65 -26.23
C SER A 678 -12.90 -34.50 -25.54
N ARG A 679 -12.66 -35.76 -25.13
CA ARG A 679 -13.66 -36.57 -24.41
C ARG A 679 -14.10 -35.96 -23.08
N HIS A 680 -13.18 -35.38 -22.31
CA HIS A 680 -13.49 -34.83 -20.97
C HIS A 680 -13.90 -33.34 -21.03
N GLY A 681 -13.65 -32.66 -22.15
CA GLY A 681 -14.15 -31.33 -22.47
C GLY A 681 -15.39 -31.31 -23.39
N ALA A 682 -15.78 -32.43 -24.00
CA ALA A 682 -16.81 -32.54 -25.04
C ALA A 682 -18.27 -32.31 -24.58
N GLY A 683 -18.48 -32.01 -23.29
CA GLY A 683 -19.78 -31.56 -22.78
C GLY A 683 -19.76 -30.13 -22.23
N LEU A 684 -18.65 -29.40 -22.33
CA LEU A 684 -18.44 -28.12 -21.64
C LEU A 684 -18.23 -26.92 -22.58
N GLU A 685 -18.03 -27.17 -23.88
CA GLU A 685 -18.08 -26.15 -24.94
C GLU A 685 -19.37 -26.33 -25.77
N GLU A 686 -20.55 -26.11 -25.19
CA GLU A 686 -21.70 -25.81 -26.05
C GLU A 686 -21.41 -24.49 -26.76
N LYS A 687 -21.51 -24.48 -28.10
CA LYS A 687 -21.40 -23.25 -28.88
C LYS A 687 -22.41 -22.25 -28.32
N PRO A 688 -22.00 -21.01 -28.02
CA PRO A 688 -22.91 -20.04 -27.44
C PRO A 688 -24.12 -19.84 -28.34
N LYS A 689 -25.32 -20.01 -27.77
CA LYS A 689 -26.56 -19.78 -28.49
C LYS A 689 -26.82 -18.29 -28.51
N VAL A 690 -26.68 -17.67 -29.68
CA VAL A 690 -27.01 -16.26 -29.89
C VAL A 690 -28.47 -16.14 -30.24
N ILE A 691 -29.24 -15.42 -29.42
CA ILE A 691 -30.66 -15.16 -29.62
C ILE A 691 -30.85 -13.67 -29.76
N ARG A 692 -31.31 -13.23 -30.93
CA ARG A 692 -31.66 -11.83 -31.15
C ARG A 692 -33.08 -11.58 -30.63
N VAL A 693 -33.23 -10.56 -29.78
CA VAL A 693 -34.51 -10.13 -29.23
C VAL A 693 -34.75 -8.70 -29.69
N ASN A 694 -35.79 -8.49 -30.50
CA ASN A 694 -36.16 -7.15 -30.96
C ASN A 694 -36.94 -6.39 -29.88
N ALA A 695 -37.07 -5.07 -30.06
CA ALA A 695 -37.86 -4.22 -29.16
C ALA A 695 -39.30 -4.74 -29.05
N GLY A 696 -39.76 -4.98 -27.83
CA GLY A 696 -41.09 -5.52 -27.51
C GLY A 696 -41.22 -7.04 -27.59
N GLU A 697 -40.18 -7.78 -28.01
CA GLU A 697 -40.21 -9.25 -28.04
C GLU A 697 -39.83 -9.85 -26.69
N SER A 698 -40.45 -10.99 -26.36
CA SER A 698 -40.01 -11.86 -25.27
C SER A 698 -39.43 -13.18 -25.80
N VAL A 699 -38.40 -13.68 -25.11
CA VAL A 699 -37.80 -14.98 -25.38
C VAL A 699 -37.82 -15.80 -24.10
N ARG A 700 -38.27 -17.04 -24.21
CA ARG A 700 -38.23 -18.02 -23.12
C ARG A 700 -37.07 -18.99 -23.30
N PHE A 701 -36.39 -19.27 -22.20
CA PHE A 701 -35.27 -20.19 -22.13
C PHE A 701 -35.48 -21.19 -21.01
N GLU A 702 -35.43 -22.47 -21.33
CA GLU A 702 -35.55 -23.57 -20.35
C GLU A 702 -34.14 -23.99 -19.90
N VAL A 703 -33.92 -24.02 -18.59
CA VAL A 703 -32.62 -24.38 -17.99
C VAL A 703 -32.58 -25.90 -17.79
N PRO A 704 -31.60 -26.63 -18.35
CA PRO A 704 -31.48 -28.09 -18.19
C PRO A 704 -31.42 -28.52 -16.71
N GLU A 705 -32.00 -29.68 -16.36
CA GLU A 705 -32.03 -30.21 -14.97
C GLU A 705 -30.66 -30.73 -14.49
N ASP A 706 -29.86 -31.21 -15.43
CA ASP A 706 -28.68 -32.06 -15.23
C ASP A 706 -27.36 -31.28 -15.07
N GLY A 707 -27.43 -29.95 -15.08
CA GLY A 707 -26.30 -29.07 -14.81
C GLY A 707 -26.27 -28.59 -13.36
N ALA A 708 -25.29 -29.03 -12.58
CA ALA A 708 -24.86 -28.32 -11.36
C ALA A 708 -24.16 -26.97 -11.70
N GLY A 709 -24.63 -26.27 -12.74
CA GLY A 709 -24.03 -25.10 -13.36
C GLY A 709 -25.03 -23.95 -13.45
N GLY A 710 -24.63 -22.76 -13.01
CA GLY A 710 -25.43 -21.55 -13.23
C GLY A 710 -25.52 -21.20 -14.72
N LEU A 711 -26.62 -20.58 -15.13
CA LEU A 711 -26.81 -20.06 -16.49
C LEU A 711 -25.99 -18.78 -16.69
N PHE A 712 -25.09 -18.74 -17.67
CA PHE A 712 -24.31 -17.54 -17.99
C PHE A 712 -24.92 -16.80 -19.20
N LEU A 713 -25.22 -15.52 -19.05
CA LEU A 713 -25.93 -14.71 -20.04
C LEU A 713 -25.09 -13.51 -20.49
N ASN A 714 -24.35 -13.64 -21.58
CA ASN A 714 -23.63 -12.51 -22.16
C ASN A 714 -24.57 -11.69 -23.05
N LEU A 715 -24.92 -10.48 -22.63
CA LEU A 715 -25.66 -9.54 -23.49
C LEU A 715 -24.70 -8.83 -24.44
N ARG A 716 -24.72 -9.20 -25.72
CA ARG A 716 -23.92 -8.49 -26.74
C ARG A 716 -24.81 -7.47 -27.43
N ILE A 717 -24.52 -6.18 -27.25
CA ILE A 717 -25.15 -5.13 -28.04
C ILE A 717 -24.35 -4.95 -29.34
N PRO A 718 -24.88 -5.32 -30.52
CA PRO A 718 -24.15 -5.18 -31.77
C PRO A 718 -24.02 -3.69 -32.15
N ILE A 719 -22.84 -3.10 -31.93
CA ILE A 719 -22.52 -1.73 -32.34
C ILE A 719 -22.24 -1.71 -33.85
N LYS A 720 -23.17 -1.20 -34.66
CA LYS A 720 -22.88 -0.90 -36.07
C LYS A 720 -21.96 0.33 -36.14
N ARG A 721 -20.80 0.15 -36.80
CA ARG A 721 -19.68 1.10 -36.95
C ARG A 721 -20.07 2.58 -37.12
N LYS A 722 -19.30 3.46 -36.44
CA LYS A 722 -19.13 4.92 -36.67
C LYS A 722 -20.35 5.84 -36.46
N ARG A 723 -21.07 5.74 -35.33
CA ARG A 723 -21.86 6.87 -34.80
C ARG A 723 -21.14 7.50 -33.61
N LYS A 724 -21.14 8.84 -33.52
CA LYS A 724 -20.67 9.57 -32.31
C LYS A 724 -21.45 9.08 -31.09
N MET A 725 -20.77 8.92 -29.96
CA MET A 725 -21.28 8.28 -28.74
C MET A 725 -22.45 9.01 -28.05
N GLU A 726 -22.81 10.22 -28.48
CA GLU A 726 -23.89 11.04 -27.89
C GLU A 726 -25.31 10.55 -28.25
N ASN A 727 -25.47 9.55 -29.12
CA ASN A 727 -26.78 9.10 -29.63
C ASN A 727 -27.09 7.60 -29.37
N PHE A 728 -26.62 7.04 -28.25
CA PHE A 728 -26.97 5.65 -27.90
C PHE A 728 -28.43 5.55 -27.44
N PRO A 729 -29.25 4.67 -28.03
CA PRO A 729 -30.60 4.42 -27.54
C PRO A 729 -30.54 3.61 -26.24
N GLU A 730 -31.20 4.10 -25.20
CA GLU A 730 -31.44 3.34 -23.96
C GLU A 730 -32.11 2.00 -24.29
N SER A 731 -31.54 0.93 -23.72
CA SER A 731 -32.03 -0.44 -23.90
C SER A 731 -32.30 -1.03 -22.53
N THR A 732 -33.51 -1.56 -22.33
CA THR A 732 -33.97 -2.09 -21.05
C THR A 732 -34.39 -3.54 -21.24
N LEU A 733 -33.68 -4.44 -20.58
CA LEU A 733 -34.03 -5.87 -20.57
C LEU A 733 -34.61 -6.22 -19.20
N LYS A 734 -35.82 -6.79 -19.22
CA LYS A 734 -36.49 -7.29 -18.03
C LYS A 734 -36.39 -8.81 -18.00
N VAL A 735 -36.02 -9.35 -16.85
CA VAL A 735 -35.82 -10.80 -16.66
C VAL A 735 -36.77 -11.30 -15.58
N SER A 736 -37.60 -12.30 -15.89
CA SER A 736 -38.52 -12.91 -14.94
C SER A 736 -38.43 -14.44 -14.94
N GLY A 737 -38.44 -15.04 -13.75
CA GLY A 737 -38.34 -16.48 -13.53
C GLY A 737 -38.40 -16.80 -12.02
N LYS A 738 -38.86 -18.00 -11.65
CA LYS A 738 -39.01 -18.39 -10.24
C LYS A 738 -37.62 -18.52 -9.59
N GLY A 739 -37.28 -17.68 -8.61
CA GLY A 739 -35.91 -17.66 -8.04
C GLY A 739 -34.92 -16.75 -8.77
N VAL A 740 -35.38 -16.00 -9.78
CA VAL A 740 -34.73 -14.78 -10.27
C VAL A 740 -35.45 -13.60 -9.59
N SER A 741 -34.75 -12.74 -8.86
CA SER A 741 -35.34 -11.48 -8.41
C SER A 741 -35.76 -10.68 -9.65
N ASN A 742 -37.01 -10.19 -9.75
CA ASN A 742 -37.51 -9.44 -10.90
C ASN A 742 -36.59 -8.25 -11.24
N GLY A 743 -35.62 -8.47 -12.12
CA GLY A 743 -34.53 -7.53 -12.38
C GLY A 743 -34.81 -6.72 -13.62
N ILE A 744 -34.62 -5.41 -13.51
CA ILE A 744 -34.55 -4.49 -14.65
C ILE A 744 -33.08 -4.10 -14.80
N LEU A 745 -32.52 -4.37 -15.98
CA LEU A 745 -31.15 -3.97 -16.33
C LEU A 745 -31.21 -2.77 -17.27
N GLU A 746 -30.67 -1.64 -16.81
CA GLU A 746 -30.57 -0.39 -17.56
C GLU A 746 -29.11 -0.12 -17.92
N TYR A 747 -28.87 0.25 -19.19
CA TYR A 747 -27.53 0.60 -19.69
C TYR A 747 -27.41 2.12 -19.85
N TYR A 748 -26.45 2.73 -19.16
CA TYR A 748 -26.19 4.17 -19.23
C TYR A 748 -24.69 4.48 -19.31
N ARG A 749 -24.37 5.70 -19.79
CA ARG A 749 -23.01 6.23 -19.87
C ARG A 749 -22.80 7.18 -18.69
N ASP A 750 -21.80 6.92 -17.86
CA ASP A 750 -21.30 7.90 -16.91
C ASP A 750 -20.30 8.80 -17.65
N ASP A 751 -20.46 10.12 -17.58
CA ASP A 751 -19.63 11.07 -18.33
C ASP A 751 -18.35 11.48 -17.57
N ASP A 752 -18.28 11.21 -16.25
CA ASP A 752 -17.14 11.59 -15.39
C ASP A 752 -16.08 10.48 -15.23
N LEU A 753 -16.47 9.24 -15.50
CA LEU A 753 -15.60 8.06 -15.55
C LEU A 753 -15.80 7.45 -16.93
N ASP A 754 -14.76 7.34 -17.76
CA ASP A 754 -14.83 6.81 -19.13
C ASP A 754 -15.15 5.27 -19.18
N GLU A 755 -15.87 4.77 -18.17
CA GLU A 755 -16.26 3.39 -17.88
C GLU A 755 -17.77 3.19 -18.09
N ARG A 756 -18.17 1.94 -18.36
CA ARG A 756 -19.56 1.57 -18.71
C ARG A 756 -20.17 0.78 -17.55
N PHE A 757 -21.27 1.26 -16.98
CA PHE A 757 -21.97 0.59 -15.89
C PHE A 757 -23.32 0.00 -16.33
N VAL A 758 -23.69 -1.12 -15.70
CA VAL A 758 -25.03 -1.70 -15.78
C VAL A 758 -25.52 -1.84 -14.36
N GLU A 759 -26.65 -1.22 -14.03
CA GLU A 759 -27.24 -1.31 -12.70
C GLU A 759 -28.46 -2.23 -12.72
N SER A 760 -28.51 -3.08 -11.69
CA SER A 760 -29.64 -3.95 -11.39
C SER A 760 -30.40 -3.34 -10.22
N LYS A 761 -31.69 -3.07 -10.40
CA LYS A 761 -32.55 -2.51 -9.33
C LYS A 761 -32.93 -3.52 -8.23
N THR A 762 -32.42 -4.77 -8.25
CA THR A 762 -32.83 -5.82 -7.28
C THR A 762 -31.72 -6.48 -6.49
N GLY A 763 -30.54 -5.87 -6.36
CA GLY A 763 -29.60 -6.19 -5.27
C GLY A 763 -28.66 -7.39 -5.46
N ASP A 764 -28.69 -8.08 -6.60
CA ASP A 764 -27.66 -9.07 -6.96
C ASP A 764 -26.63 -8.45 -7.94
N VAL A 765 -25.36 -8.46 -7.53
CA VAL A 765 -24.25 -7.66 -8.08
C VAL A 765 -23.89 -7.99 -9.54
N ALA A 766 -23.69 -6.96 -10.39
CA ALA A 766 -23.11 -7.07 -11.74
C ALA A 766 -21.81 -6.25 -11.87
N TYR A 767 -20.79 -6.80 -12.55
CA TYR A 767 -19.55 -6.11 -12.94
C TYR A 767 -19.38 -6.23 -14.47
N ALA A 768 -18.91 -5.17 -15.14
CA ALA A 768 -18.62 -5.17 -16.58
C ALA A 768 -17.15 -4.78 -16.87
N TYR A 769 -16.47 -5.54 -17.73
CA TYR A 769 -15.23 -5.14 -18.41
C TYR A 769 -15.50 -5.06 -19.92
N GLY A 770 -14.68 -4.31 -20.67
CA GLY A 770 -14.83 -3.99 -22.10
C GLY A 770 -15.56 -5.04 -22.97
N THR A 771 -16.48 -4.55 -23.81
CA THR A 771 -17.64 -5.28 -24.40
C THR A 771 -18.53 -5.88 -23.29
N GLY A 772 -19.58 -5.14 -22.90
CA GLY A 772 -20.37 -5.39 -21.70
C GLY A 772 -20.80 -6.85 -21.52
N MET A 773 -20.40 -7.45 -20.40
CA MET A 773 -20.83 -8.76 -19.94
C MET A 773 -21.73 -8.58 -18.72
N ILE A 774 -22.79 -9.37 -18.61
CA ILE A 774 -23.65 -9.44 -17.43
C ILE A 774 -23.63 -10.89 -16.93
N ARG A 775 -23.46 -11.11 -15.62
CA ARG A 775 -23.44 -12.46 -15.05
C ARG A 775 -24.66 -12.63 -14.15
N LEU A 776 -25.59 -13.47 -14.56
CA LEU A 776 -26.66 -13.97 -13.70
C LEU A 776 -26.17 -15.30 -13.09
N SER A 777 -26.22 -15.47 -11.78
CA SER A 777 -25.72 -16.68 -11.09
C SER A 777 -26.79 -17.19 -10.15
N THR A 778 -27.46 -18.29 -10.51
CA THR A 778 -28.58 -18.80 -9.71
C THR A 778 -28.45 -20.30 -9.50
N ARG A 779 -28.47 -20.73 -8.24
CA ARG A 779 -28.27 -22.12 -7.78
C ARG A 779 -29.54 -22.98 -7.84
N THR A 780 -30.67 -22.43 -8.27
CA THR A 780 -32.03 -22.99 -8.04
C THR A 780 -32.89 -23.17 -9.29
N LEU A 781 -32.35 -22.94 -10.50
CA LEU A 781 -33.15 -22.86 -11.73
C LEU A 781 -33.15 -24.11 -12.61
N GLY A 782 -32.51 -25.22 -12.21
CA GLY A 782 -32.57 -26.47 -12.99
C GLY A 782 -34.02 -26.89 -13.24
N GLY A 783 -34.37 -27.16 -14.50
CA GLY A 783 -35.73 -27.50 -14.94
C GLY A 783 -36.71 -26.31 -15.02
N GLN A 784 -36.23 -25.06 -14.93
CA GLN A 784 -37.10 -23.89 -14.94
C GLN A 784 -36.99 -23.05 -16.22
N THR A 785 -38.10 -22.42 -16.59
CA THR A 785 -38.17 -21.48 -17.72
C THR A 785 -37.95 -20.04 -17.26
N ILE A 786 -36.97 -19.37 -17.85
CA ILE A 786 -36.70 -17.93 -17.69
C ILE A 786 -37.24 -17.19 -18.90
N GLU A 787 -37.90 -16.06 -18.69
CA GLU A 787 -38.37 -15.17 -19.75
C GLU A 787 -37.59 -13.85 -19.75
N PHE A 788 -37.13 -13.46 -20.94
CA PHE A 788 -36.43 -12.20 -21.22
C PHE A 788 -37.34 -11.32 -22.05
N LEU A 789 -37.67 -10.12 -21.60
CA LEU A 789 -38.47 -9.15 -22.34
C LEU A 789 -37.63 -7.91 -22.64
N GLN A 790 -37.49 -7.55 -23.92
CA GLN A 790 -36.79 -6.32 -24.32
C GLN A 790 -37.77 -5.15 -24.38
N GLU A 791 -37.83 -4.35 -23.31
CA GLU A 791 -38.70 -3.16 -23.23
C GLU A 791 -38.06 -1.91 -23.89
N GLY A 792 -36.74 -1.96 -24.16
CA GLY A 792 -35.99 -0.86 -24.81
C GLY A 792 -36.23 -0.69 -26.31
N LYS A 793 -35.81 0.46 -26.87
CA LYS A 793 -36.06 0.84 -28.28
C LYS A 793 -35.15 0.13 -29.30
N ALA A 794 -34.10 -0.57 -28.86
CA ALA A 794 -33.13 -1.22 -29.74
C ALA A 794 -33.08 -2.74 -29.53
N PRO A 795 -32.85 -3.54 -30.60
CA PRO A 795 -32.70 -4.98 -30.48
C PRO A 795 -31.41 -5.36 -29.73
N LEU A 796 -31.45 -6.46 -28.97
CA LEU A 796 -30.31 -7.02 -28.25
C LEU A 796 -29.99 -8.43 -28.76
N ASP A 797 -28.70 -8.78 -28.86
CA ASP A 797 -28.28 -10.16 -29.06
C ASP A 797 -27.92 -10.76 -27.69
N ILE A 798 -28.76 -11.66 -27.18
CA ILE A 798 -28.52 -12.42 -25.95
C ILE A 798 -27.67 -13.63 -26.32
N VAL A 799 -26.44 -13.70 -25.79
CA VAL A 799 -25.54 -14.83 -25.97
C VAL A 799 -25.62 -15.72 -24.74
N VAL A 800 -26.28 -16.86 -24.88
CA VAL A 800 -26.45 -17.82 -23.78
C VAL A 800 -25.31 -18.82 -23.80
N TYR A 801 -24.65 -18.98 -22.66
CA TYR A 801 -23.68 -20.04 -22.40
C TYR A 801 -24.30 -20.99 -21.38
N SER A 802 -24.72 -22.16 -21.85
CA SER A 802 -25.01 -23.33 -21.02
C SER A 802 -23.68 -23.99 -20.69
N GLY A 803 -23.27 -23.96 -19.42
CA GLY A 803 -22.01 -24.54 -18.99
C GLY A 803 -22.04 -24.97 -17.53
N VAL A 804 -21.37 -26.06 -17.21
CA VAL A 804 -21.14 -26.51 -15.83
C VAL A 804 -20.43 -25.40 -15.06
N SER A 805 -20.83 -25.18 -13.81
CA SER A 805 -20.33 -24.08 -12.99
C SER A 805 -18.82 -24.02 -13.00
N ILE A 806 -18.33 -22.85 -13.40
CA ILE A 806 -16.95 -22.47 -13.28
C ILE A 806 -16.69 -22.07 -11.81
N ARG A 807 -15.70 -22.73 -11.19
CA ARG A 807 -15.32 -22.84 -9.76
C ARG A 807 -15.28 -21.56 -8.89
N SER A 808 -15.58 -20.37 -9.41
CA SER A 808 -15.66 -19.14 -8.62
C SER A 808 -16.92 -19.02 -7.75
N SER A 809 -17.95 -19.87 -7.96
CA SER A 809 -19.18 -19.80 -7.16
C SER A 809 -19.79 -21.13 -6.72
N LEU A 810 -19.24 -22.31 -7.07
CA LEU A 810 -19.76 -23.60 -6.60
C LEU A 810 -18.62 -24.59 -6.28
N ARG A 811 -18.47 -24.92 -5.00
CA ARG A 811 -18.99 -26.15 -4.39
C ARG A 811 -19.00 -25.95 -2.88
N GLU A 812 -19.96 -26.60 -2.22
CA GLU A 812 -20.41 -26.36 -0.85
C GLU A 812 -19.33 -25.94 0.14
N HIS A 813 -19.69 -25.03 1.04
CA HIS A 813 -18.98 -24.86 2.31
C HIS A 813 -19.22 -26.13 3.14
N ASN A 814 -18.61 -27.25 2.74
CA ASN A 814 -18.70 -28.50 3.44
C ASN A 814 -17.74 -28.49 4.64
N ASP A 815 -17.98 -29.39 5.58
CA ASP A 815 -17.20 -29.49 6.82
C ASP A 815 -15.70 -29.70 6.53
N LEU A 816 -15.37 -30.29 5.38
CA LEU A 816 -14.01 -30.46 4.87
C LEU A 816 -13.34 -29.10 4.59
N LEU A 817 -13.97 -28.19 3.84
CA LEU A 817 -13.41 -26.86 3.55
C LEU A 817 -13.40 -25.91 4.76
N ALA A 818 -14.34 -26.09 5.70
CA ALA A 818 -14.40 -25.31 6.95
C ALA A 818 -13.37 -25.78 7.99
N SER A 819 -13.15 -27.10 8.11
CA SER A 819 -12.13 -27.70 8.99
C SER A 819 -10.69 -27.45 8.54
N PHE A 820 -10.50 -27.05 7.27
CA PHE A 820 -9.20 -26.69 6.69
C PHE A 820 -8.88 -25.18 6.64
N GLY A 821 -9.61 -24.35 7.40
CA GLY A 821 -9.20 -22.97 7.66
C GLY A 821 -9.22 -22.03 6.43
N ARG A 822 -10.07 -22.30 5.43
CA ARG A 822 -10.21 -21.39 4.28
C ARG A 822 -10.57 -19.98 4.79
N PRO A 823 -9.84 -18.93 4.39
CA PRO A 823 -10.26 -17.58 4.75
C PRO A 823 -11.63 -17.29 4.14
N LYS A 824 -12.57 -16.79 4.96
CA LYS A 824 -13.73 -16.06 4.43
C LYS A 824 -13.19 -14.99 3.47
N ARG A 825 -13.98 -14.62 2.45
CA ARG A 825 -13.72 -13.73 1.29
C ARG A 825 -12.94 -12.41 1.55
N VAL A 826 -12.55 -12.13 2.79
CA VAL A 826 -11.94 -10.92 3.32
C VAL A 826 -10.41 -10.99 3.47
N ASN A 827 -9.76 -12.17 3.46
CA ASN A 827 -8.29 -12.25 3.67
C ASN A 827 -7.46 -12.46 2.39
N VAL A 828 -7.84 -11.85 1.28
CA VAL A 828 -6.90 -11.62 0.16
C VAL A 828 -6.45 -10.17 0.27
N THR A 829 -5.63 -9.87 1.26
CA THR A 829 -4.88 -8.61 1.32
C THR A 829 -3.51 -8.86 0.70
N SER A 830 -3.21 -8.11 -0.35
CA SER A 830 -1.98 -8.17 -1.12
C SER A 830 -0.77 -7.81 -0.25
N ARG A 831 0.06 -8.80 0.06
CA ARG A 831 1.50 -8.58 0.27
C ARG A 831 2.23 -9.18 -0.92
N ARG A 832 2.22 -8.38 -1.99
CA ARG A 832 2.93 -8.41 -3.30
C ARG A 832 3.15 -9.78 -3.97
N ASP A 833 2.62 -9.81 -5.19
CA ASP A 833 2.39 -10.91 -6.11
C ASP A 833 3.65 -11.62 -6.61
N SER A 834 3.57 -12.96 -6.73
CA SER A 834 4.38 -13.71 -7.70
C SER A 834 3.76 -13.63 -9.09
N LEU A 835 4.56 -13.90 -10.13
CA LEU A 835 4.15 -13.94 -11.55
C LEU A 835 2.93 -14.85 -11.84
N PHE A 836 2.55 -15.70 -10.89
CA PHE A 836 1.20 -16.25 -10.76
C PHE A 836 0.40 -15.48 -9.71
N SER A 837 -0.11 -14.32 -10.11
CA SER A 837 -0.95 -13.50 -9.23
C SER A 837 -2.22 -14.27 -8.85
N SER A 838 -2.82 -13.93 -7.70
CA SER A 838 -4.12 -14.47 -7.27
C SER A 838 -5.19 -14.50 -8.39
N PRO A 839 -5.24 -13.52 -9.32
CA PRO A 839 -6.05 -13.60 -10.55
C PRO A 839 -5.79 -14.81 -11.46
N ARG A 840 -4.56 -15.31 -11.60
CA ARG A 840 -4.22 -16.47 -12.43
C ARG A 840 -4.53 -17.79 -11.72
N ILE A 841 -4.42 -17.84 -10.39
CA ILE A 841 -4.97 -18.95 -9.59
C ILE A 841 -6.50 -18.93 -9.67
N LEU A 842 -7.12 -17.76 -9.69
CA LEU A 842 -8.54 -17.59 -10.00
C LEU A 842 -8.84 -18.07 -11.42
N GLU A 843 -8.02 -17.74 -12.40
CA GLU A 843 -8.13 -18.18 -13.80
C GLU A 843 -8.01 -19.71 -13.91
N LEU A 844 -7.02 -20.33 -13.28
CA LEU A 844 -6.87 -21.80 -13.18
C LEU A 844 -8.07 -22.44 -12.47
N ALA A 845 -8.50 -21.87 -11.35
CA ALA A 845 -9.67 -22.33 -10.64
C ALA A 845 -10.91 -22.25 -11.54
N THR A 846 -11.02 -21.20 -12.37
CA THR A 846 -12.16 -20.92 -13.25
C THR A 846 -12.01 -21.46 -14.69
N ASN A 847 -10.95 -22.21 -15.00
CA ASN A 847 -10.71 -22.69 -16.35
C ASN A 847 -11.33 -24.08 -16.56
N VAL A 848 -12.25 -24.17 -17.52
CA VAL A 848 -12.95 -25.41 -17.90
C VAL A 848 -11.97 -26.51 -18.33
N LYS A 849 -10.92 -26.15 -19.09
CA LYS A 849 -9.87 -27.09 -19.51
C LYS A 849 -9.09 -27.61 -18.31
N TRP A 850 -8.91 -26.75 -17.30
CA TRP A 850 -8.22 -27.11 -16.07
C TRP A 850 -9.04 -28.03 -15.17
N ASP A 851 -10.34 -27.79 -15.02
CA ASP A 851 -11.22 -28.73 -14.31
C ASP A 851 -11.30 -30.09 -15.01
N ALA A 852 -11.44 -30.10 -16.34
CA ALA A 852 -11.41 -31.34 -17.13
C ALA A 852 -10.10 -32.11 -16.94
N MET A 853 -8.96 -31.41 -16.92
CA MET A 853 -7.65 -32.01 -16.66
C MET A 853 -7.58 -32.67 -15.28
N LEU A 854 -8.08 -32.01 -14.24
CA LEU A 854 -8.02 -32.56 -12.88
C LEU A 854 -8.97 -33.73 -12.67
N ARG A 855 -10.14 -33.71 -13.31
CA ARG A 855 -11.01 -34.89 -13.37
C ARG A 855 -10.30 -36.05 -14.04
N PHE A 856 -9.63 -35.82 -15.17
CA PHE A 856 -8.86 -36.85 -15.85
C PHE A 856 -7.77 -37.43 -14.95
N ILE A 857 -6.97 -36.58 -14.29
CA ILE A 857 -5.93 -37.03 -13.36
C ILE A 857 -6.53 -37.88 -12.23
N GLY A 858 -7.62 -37.42 -11.61
CA GLY A 858 -8.29 -38.19 -10.56
C GLY A 858 -8.84 -39.54 -11.08
N GLU A 859 -9.34 -39.58 -12.31
CA GLU A 859 -9.82 -40.80 -12.98
C GLU A 859 -8.68 -41.80 -13.25
N GLN A 860 -7.51 -41.32 -13.69
CA GLN A 860 -6.32 -42.15 -13.87
C GLN A 860 -5.81 -42.66 -12.52
N LEU A 861 -5.76 -41.79 -11.50
CA LEU A 861 -5.36 -42.17 -10.15
C LEU A 861 -6.31 -43.23 -9.58
N ARG A 862 -7.62 -43.12 -9.83
CA ARG A 862 -8.62 -44.13 -9.43
C ARG A 862 -8.33 -45.51 -10.02
N ARG A 863 -7.87 -45.56 -11.27
CA ARG A 863 -7.52 -46.81 -11.98
C ARG A 863 -6.15 -47.35 -11.61
N ASN A 864 -5.31 -46.55 -10.95
CA ASN A 864 -3.96 -46.95 -10.58
C ASN A 864 -3.99 -47.88 -9.33
N PRO A 865 -3.41 -49.09 -9.40
CA PRO A 865 -3.38 -50.01 -8.26
C PRO A 865 -2.55 -49.46 -7.08
N ASN A 866 -1.59 -48.56 -7.35
CA ASN A 866 -0.70 -47.98 -6.35
C ASN A 866 -1.15 -46.59 -5.86
N ARG A 867 -2.41 -46.19 -6.12
CA ARG A 867 -2.92 -44.84 -5.82
C ARG A 867 -2.76 -44.39 -4.36
N LEU A 868 -2.88 -45.30 -3.40
CA LEU A 868 -2.68 -45.01 -1.98
C LEU A 868 -1.20 -44.78 -1.65
N GLU A 869 -0.30 -45.47 -2.34
CA GLU A 869 1.14 -45.28 -2.19
C GLU A 869 1.60 -43.98 -2.84
N ILE A 870 1.11 -43.70 -4.05
CA ILE A 870 1.30 -42.42 -4.74
C ILE A 870 0.84 -41.28 -3.84
N LEU A 871 -0.37 -41.38 -3.27
CA LEU A 871 -0.87 -40.37 -2.35
C LEU A 871 0.00 -40.25 -1.11
N ALA A 872 0.42 -41.36 -0.47
CA ALA A 872 1.30 -41.31 0.70
C ALA A 872 2.63 -40.58 0.41
N GLN A 873 3.18 -40.76 -0.80
CA GLN A 873 4.36 -40.05 -1.27
C GLN A 873 4.06 -38.55 -1.44
N PHE A 874 2.93 -38.19 -2.05
CA PHE A 874 2.49 -36.80 -2.12
C PHE A 874 2.30 -36.18 -0.75
N LEU A 875 1.65 -36.87 0.19
CA LEU A 875 1.43 -36.36 1.54
C LEU A 875 2.74 -36.25 2.34
N GLY A 876 3.81 -36.89 1.89
CA GLY A 876 5.02 -37.05 2.67
C GLY A 876 4.70 -37.69 4.02
N ARG A 877 3.89 -38.75 4.03
CA ARG A 877 3.65 -39.65 5.18
C ARG A 877 2.62 -40.72 4.80
N LYS A 878 2.59 -41.81 5.58
CA LYS A 878 1.48 -42.78 5.51
C LYS A 878 0.15 -42.12 5.86
N LEU A 879 -0.88 -42.49 5.11
CA LEU A 879 -2.26 -42.13 5.42
C LEU A 879 -2.73 -42.85 6.69
N THR A 880 -3.47 -42.12 7.53
CA THR A 880 -4.28 -42.78 8.57
C THR A 880 -5.47 -43.50 7.93
N GLU A 881 -6.08 -44.42 8.66
CA GLU A 881 -7.21 -45.20 8.17
C GLU A 881 -8.41 -44.31 7.81
N GLY A 882 -8.70 -43.27 8.61
CA GLY A 882 -9.72 -42.28 8.31
C GLY A 882 -9.44 -41.52 7.02
N GLU A 883 -8.17 -41.15 6.78
CA GLU A 883 -7.76 -40.43 5.57
C GLU A 883 -7.87 -41.29 4.32
N ARG A 884 -7.57 -42.59 4.41
CA ARG A 884 -7.76 -43.53 3.30
C ARG A 884 -9.23 -43.61 2.93
N ASN A 885 -10.10 -43.74 3.92
CA ASN A 885 -11.55 -43.83 3.69
C ASN A 885 -12.11 -42.55 3.07
N VAL A 886 -11.65 -41.38 3.51
CA VAL A 886 -12.03 -40.10 2.91
C VAL A 886 -11.46 -39.97 1.49
N PHE A 887 -10.20 -40.35 1.28
CA PHE A 887 -9.56 -40.29 -0.02
C PHE A 887 -10.28 -41.16 -1.06
N GLU A 888 -10.49 -42.45 -0.76
CA GLU A 888 -11.15 -43.38 -1.69
C GLU A 888 -12.57 -42.91 -2.02
N ARG A 889 -13.33 -42.48 -1.00
CA ARG A 889 -14.68 -41.93 -1.20
C ARG A 889 -14.67 -40.68 -2.08
N ARG A 890 -13.77 -39.74 -1.82
CA ARG A 890 -13.68 -38.48 -2.59
C ARG A 890 -13.13 -38.69 -3.99
N LEU A 891 -12.29 -39.71 -4.19
CA LEU A 891 -11.79 -40.08 -5.51
C LEU A 891 -12.93 -40.61 -6.39
N GLU A 892 -13.94 -41.25 -5.80
CA GLU A 892 -15.16 -41.67 -6.48
C GLU A 892 -16.18 -40.53 -6.67
N GLU A 893 -16.45 -39.74 -5.62
CA GLU A 893 -17.50 -38.72 -5.65
C GLU A 893 -17.09 -37.42 -6.35
N ALA A 894 -15.83 -36.99 -6.17
CA ALA A 894 -15.35 -35.66 -6.54
C ALA A 894 -13.84 -35.63 -6.85
N PRO A 895 -13.38 -36.38 -7.88
CA PRO A 895 -11.95 -36.55 -8.18
C PRO A 895 -11.21 -35.21 -8.43
N SER A 896 -11.85 -34.24 -9.09
CA SER A 896 -11.22 -32.93 -9.33
C SER A 896 -11.03 -32.10 -8.06
N ASP A 897 -12.00 -32.13 -7.14
CA ASP A 897 -11.91 -31.41 -5.86
C ASP A 897 -10.81 -32.01 -4.99
N LEU A 898 -10.69 -33.34 -5.00
CA LEU A 898 -9.61 -34.04 -4.33
C LEU A 898 -8.24 -33.67 -4.90
N MET A 899 -8.07 -33.62 -6.23
CA MET A 899 -6.80 -33.23 -6.85
C MET A 899 -6.44 -31.78 -6.54
N TRP A 900 -7.41 -30.88 -6.48
CA TRP A 900 -7.19 -29.50 -6.02
C TRP A 900 -6.70 -29.43 -4.59
N VAL A 901 -7.37 -30.17 -3.70
CA VAL A 901 -6.99 -30.25 -2.31
C VAL A 901 -5.54 -30.69 -2.24
N ILE A 902 -5.17 -31.79 -2.91
CA ILE A 902 -3.81 -32.36 -2.87
C ILE A 902 -2.74 -31.40 -3.43
N ALA A 903 -3.06 -30.61 -4.45
CA ALA A 903 -2.11 -29.69 -5.05
C ALA A 903 -1.94 -28.35 -4.32
N THR A 904 -2.89 -27.96 -3.46
CA THR A 904 -2.91 -26.60 -2.86
C THR A 904 -2.64 -26.52 -1.37
N SER A 905 -2.55 -27.64 -0.65
CA SER A 905 -2.11 -27.60 0.76
C SER A 905 -0.62 -27.94 0.89
N PRO A 906 0.20 -27.05 1.48
CA PRO A 906 1.60 -27.36 1.77
C PRO A 906 1.74 -28.47 2.83
N GLU A 907 0.72 -28.67 3.69
CA GLU A 907 0.73 -29.63 4.79
C GLU A 907 -0.61 -30.36 4.95
N PHE A 908 -0.76 -31.53 4.34
CA PHE A 908 -1.97 -32.33 4.57
C PHE A 908 -2.00 -32.95 5.96
N VAL A 909 -3.00 -32.55 6.72
CA VAL A 909 -3.79 -33.45 7.54
C VAL A 909 -5.13 -33.58 6.79
N VAL A 910 -5.49 -34.77 6.31
CA VAL A 910 -6.88 -35.03 5.98
C VAL A 910 -7.53 -35.22 7.35
N ILE A 911 -8.16 -34.18 7.86
CA ILE A 911 -8.84 -34.25 9.16
C ILE A 911 -10.07 -35.13 8.94
N SER A 912 -10.16 -36.18 9.76
CA SER A 912 -11.21 -37.20 9.75
C SER A 912 -12.60 -36.62 9.94
#